data_AF-A0A7X7LS38-F1
#
_entry.id   AF-A0A7X7LS38-F1
#
_cell.length_a   1.000
_cell.length_b   1.000
_cell.length_c   1.000
_cell.angle_alpha   90.00
_cell.angle_beta   90.00
_cell.angle_gamma   90.00
#
_symmetry.space_group_name_H-M   'P 1'
#
loop_
_entity.id
_entity.type
_entity.pdbx_description
1 polymer ?
#
loop_
_entity_poly.entity_id
_entity_poly.type
_entity_poly.pdbx_seq_one_letter_code
_entity_poly.pdbx_strand_id
1 'polypeptide(L)'
;MNSPLAKKFIIVFSVVITVVIAAVVIAFSTGNTKYPVLSDPNGIFYERVDDSDNVLYSITNEELYENFKSKDGLQQLLLLVDKTLLEDTFSSITDDEIAERIKLMTYGTSDDTEIAELTPEKKVELEAEYETNMILSGYHGIESEYAMLALAREKTARQMILDSGDITDLKTATEFLTNTWDDIRALRIRYMSSSDAAEALRERKLLTYGVSSLRRYNGYNFKMESLLDPDNDLVEAYQTIQTYYFDDNQNILDLNDNILYSSGTGNLYTDEDDVEYTLDGATGNLLDEDLEVVIESDKILTSKTAAETYKELHTTYYTVTKTDPFDEDERARVLNENDQVVYTVDKNGKIYDDHDTDITSTTTLYVNKVYTPIEKISRVSLFNSSELTDQEILTDFIDMYNEVYGLYRPALPTAATIAELAALDDDYLSFNYDDVKASSSGLATYMFRTLDLTDDSLECYSPTPKSYPGQNDTAHYLVFKLTQPEKFAAHTQMLDNIVSQIVIPTTIGGNITLMTKGWYNSSIAWTSSNSTVLTGTGVFNAPQVDTELDLTYRINLSGYIRSGKITVNCLANGDTVEVDVPDDEEISFKTMLNDDTLYNTLSEKLADSMLQGSTGTTNLSKYLFKFREEYGFKILDHWLARTYKKSFSDYDAETKGDKEVVATLSGKPGLTTPIDITADDLFEYATSKNSALYLMFASLHKELLYATTYYTDSFGTQMDFYKNKSQRMSDLLTYVDSIKDYYGYLQSVYQQNPMYGTFPYDSFLEYIYFEHNGAKSESDLIRDAVTSNLQSFMIDDSMDTFDLLELVYPSIVENYTNYFSLNVVHLLILVDFDEDGAPDDYYDYLDSLEDDNKLDAYETLKAAFYQEINDYLADEDNSFNSLVSTYRSAAYDDETWGAYKKNGFMLLTQDLNIKDSSDENTTHALHYSGEYGVKDSYVPEFVNALIDLYTEYNLPQNLDKEELVSSLVDTVNGNHIIQVTKPTDFARPSAQFSETDPLNPEFSDGVENTSDIPTIEQIRLYARYYFLDQLYDLTAVDAEEKYNIVVPKIPATLRNKLAVFSEDIVAEVYTMGTLNIYHADRLLNGQFPDNDYVTRTEAELLQLFTNTKNAYYQTMYEKYETEDQE
;
A
#
# COMPACT_ATOMS: atom_id res chain seq x y z
N MET A 1 23.67 -79.19 36.22
CA MET A 1 22.54 -79.59 35.37
C MET A 1 23.04 -79.82 33.95
N ASN A 2 23.04 -81.07 33.45
CA ASN A 2 23.47 -81.44 32.09
C ASN A 2 22.25 -81.73 31.21
N SER A 3 21.52 -80.68 30.82
CA SER A 3 20.43 -80.80 29.85
C SER A 3 20.95 -80.50 28.44
N PRO A 4 20.76 -81.39 27.44
CA PRO A 4 21.07 -81.13 26.03
C PRO A 4 20.33 -79.91 25.47
N LEU A 5 19.21 -79.53 26.09
CA LEU A 5 18.42 -78.36 25.71
C LEU A 5 19.15 -77.05 26.06
N ALA A 6 19.86 -77.00 27.19
CA ALA A 6 20.64 -75.83 27.60
C ALA A 6 21.86 -75.60 26.67
N LYS A 7 22.48 -76.66 26.15
CA LYS A 7 23.56 -76.54 25.16
C LYS A 7 23.06 -76.04 23.81
N LYS A 8 21.87 -76.46 23.36
CA LYS A 8 21.26 -75.92 22.13
C LYS A 8 20.78 -74.47 22.30
N PHE A 9 20.26 -74.12 23.47
CA PHE A 9 19.85 -72.75 23.78
C PHE A 9 21.05 -71.79 23.82
N ILE A 10 22.17 -72.19 24.45
CA ILE A 10 23.40 -71.39 24.47
C ILE A 10 24.01 -71.22 23.08
N ILE A 11 24.01 -72.27 22.25
CA ILE A 11 24.54 -72.18 20.88
C ILE A 11 23.67 -71.26 20.01
N VAL A 12 22.34 -71.41 20.05
CA VAL A 12 21.43 -70.54 19.30
C VAL A 12 21.51 -69.09 19.79
N PHE A 13 21.56 -68.86 21.10
CA PHE A 13 21.68 -67.52 21.67
C PHE A 13 23.05 -66.89 21.37
N SER A 14 24.13 -67.66 21.35
CA SER A 14 25.46 -67.17 20.95
C SER A 14 25.56 -66.85 19.46
N VAL A 15 24.87 -67.60 18.59
CA VAL A 15 24.79 -67.29 17.16
C VAL A 15 23.90 -66.07 16.91
N VAL A 16 22.78 -65.93 17.62
CA VAL A 16 21.93 -64.72 17.54
C VAL A 16 22.67 -63.49 18.09
N ILE A 17 23.38 -63.58 19.20
CA ILE A 17 24.23 -62.48 19.71
C ILE A 17 25.35 -62.16 18.73
N THR A 18 25.99 -63.15 18.10
CA THR A 18 27.07 -62.89 17.13
C THR A 18 26.52 -62.30 15.83
N VAL A 19 25.33 -62.69 15.39
CA VAL A 19 24.65 -62.12 14.22
C VAL A 19 24.09 -60.73 14.52
N VAL A 20 23.60 -60.47 15.73
CA VAL A 20 23.16 -59.13 16.18
C VAL A 20 24.36 -58.22 16.39
N ILE A 21 25.46 -58.68 17.00
CA ILE A 21 26.70 -57.92 17.12
C ILE A 21 27.32 -57.69 15.74
N ALA A 22 27.31 -58.68 14.84
CA ALA A 22 27.79 -58.49 13.47
C ALA A 22 26.87 -57.57 12.67
N ALA A 23 25.55 -57.60 12.86
CA ALA A 23 24.60 -56.67 12.23
C ALA A 23 24.67 -55.27 12.84
N VAL A 24 24.99 -55.13 14.12
CA VAL A 24 25.24 -53.85 14.81
C VAL A 24 26.61 -53.30 14.42
N VAL A 25 27.64 -54.13 14.27
CA VAL A 25 28.97 -53.73 13.76
C VAL A 25 28.92 -53.45 12.26
N ILE A 26 28.10 -54.16 11.48
CA ILE A 26 27.82 -53.83 10.08
C ILE A 26 27.00 -52.54 10.03
N ALA A 27 25.96 -52.35 10.84
CA ALA A 27 25.20 -51.09 10.92
C ALA A 27 26.04 -49.89 11.39
N PHE A 28 26.97 -50.07 12.33
CA PHE A 28 27.94 -49.05 12.76
C PHE A 28 29.08 -48.86 11.73
N SER A 29 29.38 -49.84 10.88
CA SER A 29 30.39 -49.70 9.81
C SER A 29 29.83 -49.28 8.45
N THR A 30 28.51 -49.42 8.23
CA THR A 30 27.80 -49.00 7.00
C THR A 30 26.92 -47.76 7.20
N GLY A 31 26.49 -47.44 8.43
CA GLY A 31 25.79 -46.21 8.81
C GLY A 31 26.76 -45.12 9.26
N ASN A 32 27.79 -44.87 8.46
CA ASN A 32 28.96 -44.10 8.86
C ASN A 32 28.78 -42.61 8.52
N THR A 33 27.77 -41.95 9.11
CA THR A 33 27.66 -40.48 9.03
C THR A 33 28.83 -39.90 9.83
N LYS A 34 29.86 -39.44 9.12
CA LYS A 34 31.00 -38.76 9.73
C LYS A 34 30.67 -37.27 9.86
N TYR A 35 31.04 -36.69 11.00
CA TYR A 35 30.94 -35.26 11.23
C TYR A 35 32.33 -34.64 11.03
N PRO A 36 32.42 -33.53 10.28
CA PRO A 36 33.66 -32.78 10.13
C PRO A 36 34.12 -32.25 11.49
N VAL A 37 35.39 -32.47 11.82
CA VAL A 37 36.04 -32.05 13.06
C VAL A 37 37.23 -31.17 12.70
N LEU A 38 37.53 -30.21 13.56
CA LEU A 38 38.72 -29.37 13.45
C LEU A 38 40.03 -30.18 13.52
N SER A 39 41.11 -29.65 12.94
CA SER A 39 42.44 -30.26 13.06
C SER A 39 43.02 -30.14 14.47
N ASP A 40 42.72 -29.06 15.21
CA ASP A 40 43.01 -28.92 16.64
C ASP A 40 41.72 -28.68 17.48
N PRO A 41 40.93 -29.73 17.75
CA PRO A 41 39.66 -29.59 18.48
C PRO A 41 39.84 -29.34 19.99
N ASN A 42 41.00 -29.70 20.56
CA ASN A 42 41.27 -29.60 22.00
C ASN A 42 42.05 -28.34 22.38
N GLY A 43 42.53 -27.56 21.40
CA GLY A 43 43.11 -26.24 21.63
C GLY A 43 42.16 -25.36 22.41
N ILE A 44 42.71 -24.55 23.33
CA ILE A 44 41.93 -23.60 24.11
C ILE A 44 41.83 -22.30 23.31
N PHE A 45 40.61 -21.87 23.04
CA PHE A 45 40.34 -20.60 22.37
C PHE A 45 40.32 -19.44 23.36
N TYR A 46 39.72 -19.66 24.53
CA TYR A 46 39.53 -18.61 25.55
C TYR A 46 39.47 -19.20 26.96
N GLU A 47 39.98 -18.45 27.94
CA GLU A 47 39.87 -18.78 29.37
C GLU A 47 39.27 -17.61 30.15
N ARG A 48 38.21 -17.90 30.91
CA ARG A 48 37.65 -16.96 31.88
C ARG A 48 38.43 -17.06 33.18
N VAL A 49 38.90 -15.94 33.73
CA VAL A 49 39.67 -15.90 34.97
C VAL A 49 38.97 -15.12 36.09
N ASP A 50 39.25 -15.44 37.35
CA ASP A 50 38.84 -14.62 38.49
C ASP A 50 39.79 -13.44 38.74
N ASP A 51 39.49 -12.58 39.72
CA ASP A 51 40.32 -11.43 40.11
C ASP A 51 41.74 -11.82 40.61
N SER A 52 42.00 -13.12 40.79
CA SER A 52 43.27 -13.69 41.21
C SER A 52 43.96 -14.48 40.09
N ASP A 53 43.56 -14.27 38.83
CA ASP A 53 44.04 -14.94 37.62
C ASP A 53 43.85 -16.48 37.62
N ASN A 54 42.92 -17.02 38.43
CA ASN A 54 42.60 -18.44 38.37
C ASN A 54 41.56 -18.71 37.29
N VAL A 55 41.81 -19.71 36.45
CA VAL A 55 40.87 -20.14 35.41
C VAL A 55 39.59 -20.71 36.06
N LEU A 56 38.46 -20.05 35.79
CA LEU A 56 37.12 -20.48 36.18
C LEU A 56 36.60 -21.56 35.21
N TYR A 57 36.75 -21.29 33.91
CA TYR A 57 36.49 -22.26 32.85
C TYR A 57 37.26 -21.88 31.58
N SER A 58 37.45 -22.88 30.70
CA SER A 58 38.04 -22.69 29.37
C SER A 58 37.02 -23.07 28.29
N ILE A 59 37.11 -22.44 27.13
CA ILE A 59 36.38 -22.77 25.91
C ILE A 59 37.36 -23.36 24.90
N THR A 60 37.11 -24.59 24.45
CA THR A 60 37.94 -25.23 23.40
C THR A 60 37.50 -24.81 22.00
N ASN A 61 38.37 -25.03 21.01
CA ASN A 61 38.05 -24.81 19.60
C ASN A 61 36.82 -25.60 19.16
N GLU A 62 36.73 -26.88 19.54
CA GLU A 62 35.56 -27.72 19.23
C GLU A 62 34.27 -27.20 19.87
N GLU A 63 34.33 -26.72 21.12
CA GLU A 63 33.15 -26.16 21.80
C GLU A 63 32.65 -24.90 21.10
N LEU A 64 33.57 -24.01 20.70
CA LEU A 64 33.23 -22.83 19.93
C LEU A 64 32.67 -23.20 18.54
N TYR A 65 33.33 -24.13 17.85
CA TYR A 65 32.95 -24.59 16.52
C TYR A 65 31.55 -25.20 16.48
N GLU A 66 31.26 -26.13 17.38
CA GLU A 66 29.96 -26.79 17.43
C GLU A 66 28.84 -25.83 17.85
N ASN A 67 29.15 -24.82 18.68
CA ASN A 67 28.19 -23.81 19.08
C ASN A 67 27.82 -22.89 17.91
N PHE A 68 28.79 -22.22 17.27
CA PHE A 68 28.46 -21.35 16.13
C PHE A 68 27.87 -22.17 14.97
N LYS A 69 28.35 -23.39 14.72
CA LYS A 69 27.81 -24.24 13.65
C LYS A 69 26.30 -24.45 13.79
N SER A 70 25.82 -24.60 15.03
CA SER A 70 24.39 -24.78 15.33
C SER A 70 23.56 -23.50 15.20
N LYS A 71 24.17 -22.32 15.38
CA LYS A 71 23.49 -21.02 15.41
C LYS A 71 23.56 -20.28 14.07
N ASP A 72 24.75 -20.25 13.47
CA ASP A 72 25.08 -19.42 12.29
C ASP A 72 25.93 -20.17 11.23
N GLY A 73 26.24 -21.45 11.47
CA GLY A 73 27.15 -22.23 10.62
C GLY A 73 26.73 -22.34 9.16
N LEU A 74 25.43 -22.49 8.88
CA LEU A 74 24.95 -22.55 7.51
C LEU A 74 25.16 -21.22 6.78
N GLN A 75 24.80 -20.11 7.42
CA GLN A 75 24.96 -18.78 6.82
C GLN A 75 26.43 -18.49 6.54
N GLN A 76 27.33 -18.73 7.50
CA GLN A 76 28.77 -18.54 7.28
C GLN A 76 29.33 -19.45 6.18
N LEU A 77 28.88 -20.71 6.12
CA LEU A 77 29.25 -21.62 5.04
C LEU A 77 28.79 -21.09 3.68
N LEU A 78 27.55 -20.61 3.58
CA LEU A 78 27.03 -20.05 2.32
C LEU A 78 27.76 -18.77 1.91
N LEU A 79 28.12 -17.90 2.85
CA LEU A 79 28.91 -16.69 2.56
C LEU A 79 30.33 -17.05 2.10
N LEU A 80 30.98 -18.04 2.72
CA LEU A 80 32.29 -18.54 2.30
C LEU A 80 32.23 -19.17 0.89
N VAL A 81 31.19 -19.95 0.62
CA VAL A 81 30.93 -20.55 -0.71
C VAL A 81 30.69 -19.45 -1.74
N ASP A 82 29.85 -18.46 -1.44
CA ASP A 82 29.58 -17.33 -2.33
C ASP A 82 30.85 -16.53 -2.59
N LYS A 83 31.65 -16.23 -1.56
CA LYS A 83 32.95 -15.57 -1.70
C LYS A 83 33.89 -16.35 -2.64
N THR A 84 33.85 -17.68 -2.58
CA THR A 84 34.66 -18.56 -3.43
C THR A 84 34.15 -18.57 -4.88
N LEU A 85 32.84 -18.62 -5.09
CA LEU A 85 32.24 -18.70 -6.43
C LEU A 85 32.21 -17.33 -7.14
N LEU A 86 32.12 -16.23 -6.40
CA LEU A 86 31.95 -14.87 -6.92
C LEU A 86 33.26 -14.09 -7.06
N GLU A 87 34.41 -14.75 -6.90
CA GLU A 87 35.73 -14.11 -6.92
C GLU A 87 35.98 -13.29 -8.20
N ASP A 88 35.56 -13.79 -9.36
CA ASP A 88 35.67 -13.07 -10.64
C ASP A 88 34.76 -11.83 -10.67
N THR A 89 33.55 -11.92 -10.09
CA THR A 89 32.58 -10.82 -10.04
C THR A 89 33.10 -9.67 -9.18
N PHE A 90 33.81 -9.95 -8.08
CA PHE A 90 34.43 -8.91 -7.24
C PHE A 90 35.31 -7.95 -8.02
N SER A 91 36.05 -8.45 -9.03
CA SER A 91 36.91 -7.61 -9.86
C SER A 91 36.17 -6.63 -10.78
N SER A 92 34.87 -6.81 -10.96
CA SER A 92 34.01 -5.93 -11.76
C SER A 92 33.22 -4.91 -10.94
N ILE A 93 33.32 -4.96 -9.60
CA ILE A 93 32.70 -4.01 -8.69
C ILE A 93 33.67 -2.85 -8.46
N THR A 94 33.16 -1.63 -8.63
CA THR A 94 33.95 -0.41 -8.48
C THR A 94 33.87 0.15 -7.05
N ASP A 95 34.84 0.99 -6.68
CA ASP A 95 34.84 1.68 -5.39
C ASP A 95 33.62 2.61 -5.24
N ASP A 96 33.17 3.22 -6.35
CA ASP A 96 31.98 4.08 -6.38
C ASP A 96 30.70 3.27 -6.05
N GLU A 97 30.53 2.09 -6.66
CA GLU A 97 29.40 1.20 -6.34
C GLU A 97 29.41 0.74 -4.87
N ILE A 98 30.61 0.50 -4.31
CA ILE A 98 30.76 0.15 -2.89
C ILE A 98 30.35 1.33 -2.02
N ALA A 99 30.77 2.56 -2.36
CA ALA A 99 30.42 3.76 -1.61
C ALA A 99 28.90 4.03 -1.66
N GLU A 100 28.28 3.92 -2.83
CA GLU A 100 26.82 4.03 -3.00
C GLU A 100 26.08 2.97 -2.18
N ARG A 101 26.57 1.72 -2.18
CA ARG A 101 25.97 0.65 -1.36
C ARG A 101 26.10 0.93 0.13
N ILE A 102 27.22 1.48 0.59
CA ILE A 102 27.38 1.86 2.00
C ILE A 102 26.38 2.97 2.35
N LYS A 103 26.25 4.02 1.52
CA LYS A 103 25.22 5.06 1.72
C LYS A 103 23.82 4.47 1.82
N LEU A 104 23.45 3.58 0.90
CA LEU A 104 22.15 2.91 0.91
C LEU A 104 21.91 2.11 2.18
N MET A 105 22.93 1.42 2.71
CA MET A 105 22.83 0.66 3.96
C MET A 105 22.80 1.56 5.21
N THR A 106 23.36 2.77 5.13
CA THR A 106 23.37 3.74 6.24
C THR A 106 22.11 4.59 6.26
N TYR A 107 21.74 5.21 5.13
CA TYR A 107 20.67 6.21 5.08
C TYR A 107 19.38 5.73 4.39
N GLY A 108 19.36 4.51 3.85
CA GLY A 108 18.21 3.99 3.08
C GLY A 108 18.11 4.51 1.65
N THR A 109 18.96 5.47 1.26
CA THR A 109 19.10 6.02 -0.09
C THR A 109 20.58 6.26 -0.44
N SER A 110 20.88 6.38 -1.73
CA SER A 110 22.20 6.80 -2.22
C SER A 110 22.18 8.20 -2.85
N ASP A 111 21.02 8.87 -2.90
CA ASP A 111 20.89 10.24 -3.41
C ASP A 111 21.42 11.25 -2.38
N ASP A 112 22.43 12.03 -2.77
CA ASP A 112 23.05 13.04 -1.91
C ASP A 112 22.09 14.19 -1.56
N THR A 113 21.05 14.42 -2.36
CA THR A 113 20.02 15.44 -2.12
C THR A 113 19.08 15.00 -1.02
N GLU A 114 18.51 13.79 -1.13
CA GLU A 114 17.67 13.19 -0.09
C GLU A 114 18.44 13.06 1.24
N ILE A 115 19.73 12.66 1.18
CA ILE A 115 20.58 12.62 2.38
C ILE A 115 20.80 14.03 2.93
N ALA A 116 20.95 15.05 2.10
CA ALA A 116 21.15 16.43 2.56
C ALA A 116 19.93 16.98 3.33
N GLU A 117 18.72 16.56 2.95
CA GLU A 117 17.44 16.93 3.55
C GLU A 117 17.22 16.30 4.94
N LEU A 118 17.90 15.19 5.27
CA LEU A 118 17.86 14.61 6.62
C LEU A 118 18.43 15.56 7.67
N THR A 119 17.74 15.67 8.81
CA THR A 119 18.18 16.45 9.97
C THR A 119 19.52 15.93 10.52
N PRO A 120 20.37 16.79 11.12
CA PRO A 120 21.62 16.35 11.75
C PRO A 120 21.42 15.22 12.77
N GLU A 121 20.35 15.30 13.56
CA GLU A 121 20.00 14.30 14.57
C GLU A 121 19.67 12.96 13.91
N LYS A 122 18.86 12.97 12.83
CA LYS A 122 18.50 11.74 12.11
C LYS A 122 19.70 11.09 11.44
N LYS A 123 20.67 11.88 10.96
CA LYS A 123 21.93 11.34 10.40
C LYS A 123 22.74 10.60 11.44
N VAL A 124 22.91 11.19 12.62
CA VAL A 124 23.66 10.57 13.73
C VAL A 124 23.00 9.26 14.15
N GLU A 125 21.66 9.25 14.27
CA GLU A 125 20.89 8.04 14.59
C GLU A 125 21.14 6.92 13.55
N LEU A 126 20.98 7.23 12.25
CA LEU A 126 21.17 6.26 11.16
C LEU A 126 22.61 5.76 11.06
N GLU A 127 23.61 6.62 11.31
CA GLU A 127 25.02 6.25 11.34
C GLU A 127 25.34 5.31 12.53
N ALA A 128 24.78 5.59 13.71
CA ALA A 128 24.92 4.74 14.89
C ALA A 128 24.25 3.37 14.71
N GLU A 129 23.04 3.33 14.13
CA GLU A 129 22.35 2.09 13.78
C GLU A 129 23.16 1.27 12.78
N TYR A 130 23.71 1.92 11.76
CA TYR A 130 24.58 1.27 10.77
C TYR A 130 25.83 0.68 11.42
N GLU A 131 26.54 1.46 12.26
CA GLU A 131 27.73 0.98 12.97
C GLU A 131 27.41 -0.22 13.86
N THR A 132 26.32 -0.15 14.64
CA THR A 132 25.82 -1.24 15.47
C THR A 132 25.57 -2.50 14.64
N ASN A 133 24.89 -2.37 13.50
CA ASN A 133 24.62 -3.47 12.59
C ASN A 133 25.92 -4.08 12.03
N MET A 134 26.93 -3.26 11.72
CA MET A 134 28.24 -3.74 11.25
C MET A 134 29.02 -4.46 12.36
N ILE A 135 28.93 -4.00 13.61
CA ILE A 135 29.52 -4.69 14.78
C ILE A 135 28.85 -6.05 14.97
N LEU A 136 27.53 -6.09 15.03
CA LEU A 136 26.76 -7.32 15.29
C LEU A 136 26.84 -8.32 14.13
N SER A 137 27.04 -7.87 12.89
CA SER A 137 27.28 -8.75 11.74
C SER A 137 28.75 -9.20 11.58
N GLY A 138 29.68 -8.61 12.34
CA GLY A 138 31.11 -8.94 12.28
C GLY A 138 31.87 -8.31 11.10
N TYR A 139 31.35 -7.20 10.57
CA TYR A 139 31.93 -6.44 9.45
C TYR A 139 32.41 -5.03 9.82
N HIS A 140 32.35 -4.65 11.10
CA HIS A 140 32.91 -3.38 11.57
C HIS A 140 34.41 -3.27 11.25
N GLY A 141 34.80 -2.15 10.63
CA GLY A 141 36.14 -1.87 10.12
C GLY A 141 36.49 -2.55 8.78
N ILE A 142 35.56 -3.33 8.21
CA ILE A 142 35.69 -4.03 6.92
C ILE A 142 34.37 -3.95 6.12
N GLU A 143 33.64 -2.86 6.25
CA GLU A 143 32.31 -2.62 5.68
C GLU A 143 32.31 -2.78 4.15
N SER A 144 33.40 -2.37 3.49
CA SER A 144 33.59 -2.53 2.05
C SER A 144 33.59 -4.00 1.61
N GLU A 145 34.07 -4.94 2.44
CA GLU A 145 33.98 -6.37 2.13
C GLU A 145 32.53 -6.86 2.12
N TYR A 146 31.72 -6.37 3.06
CA TYR A 146 30.30 -6.72 3.15
C TYR A 146 29.52 -6.16 1.95
N ALA A 147 29.70 -4.88 1.65
CA ALA A 147 29.08 -4.21 0.50
C ALA A 147 29.45 -4.90 -0.82
N MET A 148 30.74 -5.23 -1.00
CA MET A 148 31.22 -5.94 -2.18
C MET A 148 30.59 -7.33 -2.32
N LEU A 149 30.45 -8.09 -1.23
CA LEU A 149 29.79 -9.40 -1.25
C LEU A 149 28.30 -9.29 -1.59
N ALA A 150 27.59 -8.31 -1.01
CA ALA A 150 26.18 -8.06 -1.31
C ALA A 150 25.97 -7.70 -2.78
N LEU A 151 26.76 -6.76 -3.31
CA LEU A 151 26.73 -6.36 -4.72
C LEU A 151 27.05 -7.53 -5.67
N ALA A 152 28.04 -8.36 -5.34
CA ALA A 152 28.40 -9.50 -6.18
C ALA A 152 27.28 -10.55 -6.27
N ARG A 153 26.60 -10.79 -5.14
CA ARG A 153 25.45 -11.69 -5.06
C ARG A 153 24.30 -11.17 -5.91
N GLU A 154 23.99 -9.88 -5.82
CA GLU A 154 22.95 -9.23 -6.62
C GLU A 154 23.27 -9.21 -8.11
N LYS A 155 24.48 -8.79 -8.51
CA LYS A 155 24.92 -8.78 -9.92
C LYS A 155 24.83 -10.18 -10.54
N THR A 156 25.25 -11.21 -9.80
CA THR A 156 25.20 -12.60 -10.28
C THR A 156 23.76 -13.10 -10.39
N ALA A 157 22.91 -12.82 -9.39
CA ALA A 157 21.50 -13.16 -9.46
C ALA A 157 20.78 -12.43 -10.61
N ARG A 158 21.08 -11.14 -10.84
CA ARG A 158 20.58 -10.35 -11.96
C ARG A 158 20.95 -11.01 -13.30
N GLN A 159 22.22 -11.37 -13.48
CA GLN A 159 22.68 -12.05 -14.69
C GLN A 159 21.96 -13.39 -14.90
N MET A 160 21.80 -14.18 -13.83
CA MET A 160 21.07 -15.44 -13.92
C MET A 160 19.57 -15.26 -14.24
N ILE A 161 18.93 -14.18 -13.77
CA ILE A 161 17.55 -13.85 -14.13
C ILE A 161 17.44 -13.52 -15.61
N LEU A 162 18.40 -12.75 -16.14
CA LEU A 162 18.46 -12.39 -17.56
C LEU A 162 18.70 -13.62 -18.44
N ASP A 163 19.53 -14.57 -17.98
CA ASP A 163 19.89 -15.77 -18.74
C ASP A 163 18.89 -16.93 -18.60
N SER A 164 18.09 -16.97 -17.53
CA SER A 164 17.18 -18.09 -17.24
C SER A 164 15.94 -18.13 -18.15
N GLY A 165 15.65 -17.05 -18.87
CA GLY A 165 14.41 -16.85 -19.60
C GLY A 165 13.21 -16.50 -18.71
N ASP A 166 13.44 -16.19 -17.42
CA ASP A 166 12.37 -15.71 -16.53
C ASP A 166 11.84 -14.33 -16.96
N ILE A 167 12.69 -13.52 -17.61
CA ILE A 167 12.31 -12.31 -18.32
C ILE A 167 12.10 -12.68 -19.78
N THR A 168 10.84 -12.83 -20.16
CA THR A 168 10.46 -13.16 -21.52
C THR A 168 10.32 -11.90 -22.36
N ASP A 169 10.49 -12.04 -23.67
CA ASP A 169 10.27 -10.97 -24.63
C ASP A 169 8.89 -10.30 -24.48
N LEU A 170 7.86 -11.08 -24.12
CA LEU A 170 6.52 -10.57 -23.81
C LEU A 170 6.45 -9.73 -22.52
N LYS A 171 7.22 -10.09 -21.47
CA LYS A 171 7.30 -9.28 -20.25
C LYS A 171 7.95 -7.93 -20.56
N THR A 172 9.05 -7.94 -21.31
CA THR A 172 9.73 -6.70 -21.75
C THR A 172 8.81 -5.85 -22.64
N ALA A 173 8.07 -6.48 -23.55
CA ALA A 173 7.06 -5.79 -24.36
C ALA A 173 5.94 -5.18 -23.50
N THR A 174 5.47 -5.91 -22.48
CA THR A 174 4.44 -5.41 -21.57
C THR A 174 4.94 -4.20 -20.80
N GLU A 175 6.15 -4.28 -20.23
CA GLU A 175 6.78 -3.17 -19.53
C GLU A 175 6.89 -1.92 -20.42
N PHE A 176 7.40 -2.08 -21.65
CA PHE A 176 7.44 -0.99 -22.62
C PHE A 176 6.06 -0.39 -22.90
N LEU A 177 5.06 -1.23 -23.16
CA LEU A 177 3.73 -0.78 -23.55
C LEU A 177 3.00 -0.08 -22.40
N THR A 178 3.14 -0.57 -21.16
CA THR A 178 2.36 -0.08 -20.02
C THR A 178 3.09 0.98 -19.19
N ASN A 179 4.40 0.84 -18.99
CA ASN A 179 5.15 1.57 -17.97
C ASN A 179 6.28 2.45 -18.52
N THR A 180 6.60 2.38 -19.81
CA THR A 180 7.66 3.23 -20.40
C THR A 180 7.05 4.36 -21.21
N TRP A 181 7.25 5.59 -20.74
CA TRP A 181 6.78 6.80 -21.40
C TRP A 181 7.84 7.87 -21.27
N ASP A 182 8.03 8.66 -22.33
CA ASP A 182 8.78 9.89 -22.22
C ASP A 182 7.97 10.95 -21.48
N ASP A 183 8.65 11.94 -20.92
CA ASP A 183 8.01 13.06 -20.23
C ASP A 183 7.03 13.79 -21.18
N ILE A 184 5.89 14.18 -20.63
CA ILE A 184 4.88 14.95 -21.35
C ILE A 184 4.80 16.36 -20.78
N ARG A 185 4.20 17.26 -21.57
CA ARG A 185 3.79 18.55 -21.05
C ARG A 185 2.28 18.72 -21.09
N ALA A 186 1.70 19.24 -20.02
CA ALA A 186 0.25 19.41 -19.89
C ALA A 186 -0.11 20.54 -18.93
N LEU A 187 -1.34 21.06 -19.03
CA LEU A 187 -2.00 21.77 -17.94
C LEU A 187 -2.81 20.72 -17.18
N ARG A 188 -2.43 20.45 -15.93
CA ARG A 188 -3.17 19.60 -15.01
C ARG A 188 -3.83 20.49 -13.97
N ILE A 189 -5.15 20.39 -13.83
CA ILE A 189 -5.92 21.18 -12.87
C ILE A 189 -6.69 20.23 -11.95
N ARG A 190 -6.33 20.23 -10.67
CA ARG A 190 -6.94 19.45 -9.59
C ARG A 190 -8.05 20.25 -8.93
N TYR A 191 -9.16 19.57 -8.70
CA TYR A 191 -10.33 20.06 -7.99
C TYR A 191 -10.68 19.10 -6.85
N MET A 192 -11.18 19.65 -5.74
CA MET A 192 -11.54 18.86 -4.55
C MET A 192 -12.88 18.12 -4.74
N SER A 193 -13.73 18.57 -5.65
CA SER A 193 -15.00 17.93 -5.98
C SER A 193 -15.31 17.98 -7.47
N SER A 194 -16.13 17.03 -7.94
CA SER A 194 -16.67 17.08 -9.31
C SER A 194 -17.57 18.29 -9.54
N SER A 195 -18.16 18.86 -8.48
CA SER A 195 -18.99 20.05 -8.57
C SER A 195 -18.14 21.27 -8.91
N ASP A 196 -17.01 21.44 -8.21
CA ASP A 196 -16.08 22.55 -8.42
C ASP A 196 -15.57 22.57 -9.87
N ALA A 197 -15.14 21.41 -10.36
CA ALA A 197 -14.64 21.27 -11.72
C ALA A 197 -15.74 21.54 -12.76
N ALA A 198 -16.98 21.11 -12.49
CA ALA A 198 -18.11 21.39 -13.35
C ALA A 198 -18.52 22.88 -13.32
N GLU A 199 -18.36 23.55 -12.18
CA GLU A 199 -18.63 24.97 -12.01
C GLU A 199 -17.60 25.83 -12.74
N ALA A 200 -16.30 25.52 -12.61
CA ALA A 200 -15.25 26.20 -13.36
C ALA A 200 -15.49 26.16 -14.89
N LEU A 201 -15.99 25.03 -15.40
CA LEU A 201 -16.46 24.91 -16.79
C LEU A 201 -17.70 25.78 -17.06
N ARG A 202 -18.70 25.78 -16.17
CA ARG A 202 -19.95 26.56 -16.33
C ARG A 202 -19.72 28.07 -16.29
N GLU A 203 -18.83 28.57 -15.45
CA GLU A 203 -18.46 29.99 -15.39
C GLU A 203 -17.95 30.47 -16.74
N ARG A 204 -17.14 29.63 -17.39
CA ARG A 204 -16.63 29.81 -18.76
C ARG A 204 -17.64 29.42 -19.83
N LYS A 205 -18.90 29.15 -19.46
CA LYS A 205 -19.98 28.78 -20.38
C LYS A 205 -19.65 27.56 -21.23
N LEU A 206 -18.87 26.61 -20.69
CA LEU A 206 -18.48 25.39 -21.37
C LEU A 206 -19.45 24.25 -21.05
N LEU A 207 -19.78 23.47 -22.07
CA LEU A 207 -20.63 22.29 -21.98
C LEU A 207 -19.95 21.11 -22.68
N THR A 208 -20.05 19.94 -22.08
CA THR A 208 -19.66 18.68 -22.72
C THR A 208 -20.71 18.28 -23.75
N TYR A 209 -20.33 18.18 -25.01
CA TYR A 209 -21.18 17.64 -26.07
C TYR A 209 -20.81 16.18 -26.36
N GLY A 210 -21.76 15.29 -26.07
CA GLY A 210 -21.51 13.84 -26.11
C GLY A 210 -20.58 13.43 -24.98
N VAL A 211 -19.49 12.73 -25.33
CA VAL A 211 -18.44 12.30 -24.38
C VAL A 211 -17.04 12.80 -24.76
N SER A 212 -16.91 13.49 -25.90
CA SER A 212 -15.62 13.74 -26.53
C SER A 212 -15.23 15.20 -26.59
N SER A 213 -16.15 16.17 -26.72
CA SER A 213 -15.79 17.56 -27.03
C SER A 213 -16.41 18.59 -26.07
N LEU A 214 -15.72 19.71 -25.88
CA LEU A 214 -16.23 20.91 -25.21
C LEU A 214 -16.82 21.88 -26.23
N ARG A 215 -17.93 22.52 -25.88
CA ARG A 215 -18.62 23.53 -26.70
C ARG A 215 -19.02 24.72 -25.85
N ARG A 216 -19.06 25.91 -26.46
CA ARG A 216 -19.54 27.13 -25.79
C ARG A 216 -21.07 27.13 -25.77
N TYR A 217 -21.66 27.29 -24.61
CA TYR A 217 -23.11 27.46 -24.48
C TYR A 217 -23.55 28.81 -25.05
N ASN A 218 -24.65 28.81 -25.80
CA ASN A 218 -25.15 30.03 -26.44
C ASN A 218 -26.16 30.83 -25.58
N GLY A 219 -26.48 30.37 -24.35
CA GLY A 219 -27.40 31.02 -23.42
C GLY A 219 -28.90 30.71 -23.62
N TYR A 220 -29.25 29.82 -24.56
CA TYR A 220 -30.62 29.38 -24.81
C TYR A 220 -30.72 27.90 -25.15
N ASN A 221 -31.91 27.31 -25.10
CA ASN A 221 -32.22 25.99 -25.65
C ASN A 221 -33.53 26.03 -26.46
N PHE A 222 -33.85 24.95 -27.16
CA PHE A 222 -35.12 24.80 -27.86
C PHE A 222 -36.00 23.79 -27.14
N LYS A 223 -37.29 24.09 -26.98
CA LYS A 223 -38.28 23.13 -26.44
C LYS A 223 -38.40 21.91 -27.36
N MET A 224 -38.34 22.13 -28.68
CA MET A 224 -38.37 21.10 -29.70
C MET A 224 -37.37 21.43 -30.82
N GLU A 225 -36.32 20.64 -30.94
CA GLU A 225 -35.32 20.76 -32.02
C GLU A 225 -35.76 20.09 -33.33
N SER A 226 -36.89 19.38 -33.33
CA SER A 226 -37.50 18.82 -34.53
C SER A 226 -38.46 19.78 -35.24
N LEU A 227 -38.69 20.96 -34.66
CA LEU A 227 -39.61 21.96 -35.20
C LEU A 227 -38.87 22.84 -36.21
N LEU A 228 -39.06 22.53 -37.49
CA LEU A 228 -38.45 23.23 -38.60
C LEU A 228 -39.50 24.04 -39.38
N ASP A 229 -39.08 25.15 -39.96
CA ASP A 229 -39.88 25.94 -40.89
C ASP A 229 -39.78 25.36 -42.33
N PRO A 230 -40.48 25.94 -43.33
CA PRO A 230 -40.42 25.47 -44.71
C PRO A 230 -39.02 25.49 -45.36
N ASP A 231 -38.10 26.32 -44.84
CA ASP A 231 -36.73 26.42 -45.33
C ASP A 231 -35.79 25.40 -44.63
N ASN A 232 -36.33 24.61 -43.69
CA ASN A 232 -35.64 23.69 -42.78
C ASN A 232 -34.78 24.38 -41.71
N ASP A 233 -35.07 25.65 -41.42
CA ASP A 233 -34.46 26.34 -40.29
C ASP A 233 -35.24 26.05 -39.00
N LEU A 234 -34.56 26.11 -37.87
CA LEU A 234 -35.19 25.91 -36.57
C LEU A 234 -36.16 27.03 -36.25
N VAL A 235 -37.41 26.66 -35.96
CA VAL A 235 -38.42 27.62 -35.55
C VAL A 235 -38.08 28.16 -34.17
N GLU A 236 -37.82 29.45 -34.04
CA GLU A 236 -37.56 30.08 -32.74
C GLU A 236 -38.85 30.48 -32.02
N ALA A 237 -39.82 31.04 -32.73
CA ALA A 237 -41.19 31.22 -32.29
C ALA A 237 -42.15 31.27 -33.48
N TYR A 238 -43.41 30.94 -33.28
CA TYR A 238 -44.42 31.03 -34.33
C TYR A 238 -45.83 31.29 -33.79
N GLN A 239 -46.67 31.88 -34.62
CA GLN A 239 -48.12 31.91 -34.43
C GLN A 239 -48.75 31.16 -35.59
N THR A 240 -49.62 30.20 -35.28
CA THR A 240 -50.39 29.46 -36.28
C THR A 240 -51.86 29.52 -35.95
N ILE A 241 -52.67 29.20 -36.94
CA ILE A 241 -54.08 28.85 -36.76
C ILE A 241 -54.24 27.33 -36.58
N GLN A 242 -55.34 26.92 -35.94
CA GLN A 242 -55.79 25.54 -36.03
C GLN A 242 -56.60 25.35 -37.31
N THR A 243 -56.38 24.22 -37.96
CA THR A 243 -57.03 23.82 -39.21
C THR A 243 -57.56 22.41 -39.05
N TYR A 244 -58.68 22.16 -39.70
CA TYR A 244 -59.40 20.90 -39.67
C TYR A 244 -59.63 20.42 -41.09
N TYR A 245 -59.94 19.15 -41.26
CA TYR A 245 -60.31 18.65 -42.59
C TYR A 245 -61.39 17.57 -42.52
N PHE A 246 -62.04 17.35 -43.66
CA PHE A 246 -63.01 16.27 -43.79
C PHE A 246 -62.36 14.93 -44.11
N ASP A 247 -62.73 13.88 -43.38
CA ASP A 247 -62.45 12.50 -43.80
C ASP A 247 -63.43 12.01 -44.90
N ASP A 248 -63.24 10.77 -45.35
CA ASP A 248 -64.10 10.14 -46.35
C ASP A 248 -65.58 10.01 -45.91
N ASN A 249 -65.84 10.03 -44.60
CA ASN A 249 -67.18 9.97 -44.01
C ASN A 249 -67.75 11.36 -43.69
N GLN A 250 -67.06 12.43 -44.11
CA GLN A 250 -67.39 13.83 -43.82
C GLN A 250 -67.29 14.19 -42.33
N ASN A 251 -66.60 13.42 -41.50
CA ASN A 251 -66.27 13.86 -40.15
C ASN A 251 -65.23 14.99 -40.21
N ILE A 252 -65.22 15.89 -39.21
CA ILE A 252 -64.21 16.95 -39.08
C ILE A 252 -63.10 16.45 -38.17
N LEU A 253 -61.89 16.37 -38.72
CA LEU A 253 -60.69 15.87 -38.05
C LEU A 253 -59.69 17.00 -37.83
N ASP A 254 -58.91 16.89 -36.75
CA ASP A 254 -57.67 17.67 -36.59
C ASP A 254 -56.52 17.08 -37.42
N LEU A 255 -55.37 17.76 -37.45
CA LEU A 255 -54.18 17.28 -38.19
C LEU A 255 -53.56 15.97 -37.64
N ASN A 256 -53.98 15.51 -36.46
CA ASN A 256 -53.54 14.24 -35.86
C ASN A 256 -54.48 13.08 -36.21
N ASP A 257 -55.41 13.28 -37.15
CA ASP A 257 -56.44 12.32 -37.56
C ASP A 257 -57.47 12.03 -36.45
N ASN A 258 -57.57 12.88 -35.41
CA ASN A 258 -58.60 12.73 -34.39
C ASN A 258 -59.92 13.28 -34.91
N ILE A 259 -60.99 12.49 -34.83
CA ILE A 259 -62.34 12.97 -35.12
C ILE A 259 -62.78 13.85 -33.95
N LEU A 260 -62.86 15.16 -34.21
CA LEU A 260 -63.39 16.10 -33.23
C LEU A 260 -64.91 16.22 -33.35
N TYR A 261 -65.42 16.09 -34.57
CA TYR A 261 -66.85 16.17 -34.82
C TYR A 261 -67.29 15.10 -35.84
N SER A 262 -68.17 14.20 -35.40
CA SER A 262 -68.73 13.13 -36.23
C SER A 262 -69.93 13.64 -37.03
N SER A 263 -69.98 13.35 -38.33
CA SER A 263 -71.08 13.80 -39.20
C SER A 263 -72.37 13.01 -38.92
N GLY A 264 -73.44 13.73 -38.59
CA GLY A 264 -74.81 13.23 -38.44
C GLY A 264 -75.70 13.49 -39.67
N THR A 265 -77.02 13.37 -39.50
CA THR A 265 -78.00 13.64 -40.56
C THR A 265 -78.30 15.14 -40.69
N GLY A 266 -78.09 15.71 -41.87
CA GLY A 266 -78.58 17.06 -42.22
C GLY A 266 -77.69 18.21 -41.77
N ASN A 267 -76.37 18.11 -42.01
CA ASN A 267 -75.33 19.06 -41.58
C ASN A 267 -75.17 19.19 -40.05
N LEU A 268 -75.78 18.28 -39.28
CA LEU A 268 -75.52 18.16 -37.85
C LEU A 268 -74.23 17.38 -37.63
N TYR A 269 -73.45 17.80 -36.65
CA TYR A 269 -72.20 17.20 -36.21
C TYR A 269 -72.24 17.00 -34.70
N THR A 270 -71.63 15.96 -34.18
CA THR A 270 -71.54 15.73 -32.73
C THR A 270 -70.10 15.59 -32.28
N ASP A 271 -69.74 16.22 -31.16
CA ASP A 271 -68.44 15.99 -30.51
C ASP A 271 -68.44 14.70 -29.68
N GLU A 272 -67.38 14.50 -28.89
CA GLU A 272 -67.22 13.31 -28.03
C GLU A 272 -68.20 13.24 -26.85
N ASP A 273 -68.82 14.36 -26.47
CA ASP A 273 -69.81 14.47 -25.39
C ASP A 273 -71.26 14.41 -25.90
N ASP A 274 -71.45 14.03 -27.17
CA ASP A 274 -72.72 14.04 -27.89
C ASP A 274 -73.38 15.44 -27.99
N VAL A 275 -72.61 16.53 -27.89
CA VAL A 275 -73.12 17.90 -28.09
C VAL A 275 -73.32 18.15 -29.58
N GLU A 276 -74.48 18.68 -29.97
CA GLU A 276 -74.82 18.92 -31.39
C GLU A 276 -74.32 20.29 -31.88
N TYR A 277 -73.68 20.27 -33.06
CA TYR A 277 -73.19 21.42 -33.80
C TYR A 277 -73.81 21.40 -35.20
N THR A 278 -73.99 22.56 -35.82
CA THR A 278 -74.55 22.68 -37.17
C THR A 278 -73.54 23.31 -38.12
N LEU A 279 -73.21 22.61 -39.20
CA LEU A 279 -72.43 23.16 -40.31
C LEU A 279 -73.35 24.00 -41.21
N ASP A 280 -73.22 25.33 -41.13
CA ASP A 280 -74.08 26.25 -41.86
C ASP A 280 -73.90 26.09 -43.38
N GLY A 281 -74.96 25.67 -44.08
CA GLY A 281 -74.94 25.48 -45.52
C GLY A 281 -74.74 26.76 -46.35
N ALA A 282 -74.89 27.94 -45.75
CA ALA A 282 -74.68 29.23 -46.42
C ALA A 282 -73.25 29.76 -46.27
N THR A 283 -72.65 29.64 -45.09
CA THR A 283 -71.31 30.19 -44.78
C THR A 283 -70.22 29.13 -44.68
N GLY A 284 -70.57 27.87 -44.40
CA GLY A 284 -69.64 26.77 -44.18
C GLY A 284 -69.04 26.73 -42.76
N ASN A 285 -69.44 27.63 -41.86
CA ASN A 285 -68.97 27.66 -40.48
C ASN A 285 -69.61 26.52 -39.67
N LEU A 286 -68.87 25.96 -38.72
CA LEU A 286 -69.43 25.08 -37.70
C LEU A 286 -69.95 25.95 -36.55
N LEU A 287 -71.25 25.85 -36.26
CA LEU A 287 -71.93 26.62 -35.23
C LEU A 287 -72.36 25.71 -34.07
N ASP A 288 -72.34 26.22 -32.84
CA ASP A 288 -72.92 25.52 -31.67
C ASP A 288 -74.46 25.71 -31.59
N GLU A 289 -75.07 25.22 -30.50
CA GLU A 289 -76.51 25.32 -30.25
C GLU A 289 -77.04 26.77 -30.12
N ASP A 290 -76.17 27.70 -29.72
CA ASP A 290 -76.48 29.14 -29.59
C ASP A 290 -76.18 29.92 -30.89
N LEU A 291 -75.78 29.22 -31.96
CA LEU A 291 -75.36 29.75 -33.26
C LEU A 291 -74.06 30.57 -33.21
N GLU A 292 -73.22 30.36 -32.20
CA GLU A 292 -71.87 30.93 -32.15
C GLU A 292 -70.91 30.11 -33.01
N VAL A 293 -69.97 30.79 -33.67
CA VAL A 293 -69.00 30.12 -34.55
C VAL A 293 -67.96 29.40 -33.71
N VAL A 294 -67.96 28.07 -33.81
CA VAL A 294 -66.98 27.21 -33.15
C VAL A 294 -65.77 27.01 -34.06
N ILE A 295 -66.00 26.80 -35.36
CA ILE A 295 -64.94 26.73 -36.38
C ILE A 295 -65.36 27.53 -37.61
N GLU A 296 -64.50 28.45 -38.03
CA GLU A 296 -64.69 29.21 -39.27
C GLU A 296 -64.50 28.31 -40.50
N SER A 297 -65.32 28.54 -41.53
CA SER A 297 -65.37 27.73 -42.75
C SER A 297 -64.04 27.61 -43.49
N ASP A 298 -63.22 28.65 -43.46
CA ASP A 298 -61.91 28.69 -44.10
C ASP A 298 -60.87 27.86 -43.36
N LYS A 299 -61.13 27.51 -42.10
CA LYS A 299 -60.33 26.58 -41.28
C LYS A 299 -60.76 25.13 -41.41
N ILE A 300 -61.83 24.81 -42.14
CA ILE A 300 -62.25 23.43 -42.43
C ILE A 300 -61.98 23.11 -43.91
N LEU A 301 -60.90 22.36 -44.16
CA LEU A 301 -60.37 22.10 -45.48
C LEU A 301 -60.86 20.75 -46.03
N THR A 302 -60.74 20.56 -47.34
CA THR A 302 -61.27 19.37 -48.03
C THR A 302 -60.40 18.11 -47.86
N SER A 303 -59.19 18.24 -47.32
CA SER A 303 -58.26 17.11 -47.07
C SER A 303 -57.18 17.52 -46.07
N LYS A 304 -56.53 16.54 -45.46
CA LYS A 304 -55.40 16.75 -44.54
C LYS A 304 -54.30 17.60 -45.15
N THR A 305 -53.86 17.27 -46.37
CA THR A 305 -52.82 18.03 -47.08
C THR A 305 -53.23 19.48 -47.33
N ALA A 306 -54.50 19.73 -47.64
CA ALA A 306 -55.00 21.10 -47.81
C ALA A 306 -55.03 21.85 -46.47
N ALA A 307 -55.41 21.19 -45.37
CA ALA A 307 -55.33 21.77 -44.02
C ALA A 307 -53.89 22.07 -43.61
N GLU A 308 -52.94 21.14 -43.82
CA GLU A 308 -51.51 21.35 -43.56
C GLU A 308 -50.96 22.53 -44.36
N THR A 309 -51.25 22.59 -45.67
CA THR A 309 -50.82 23.71 -46.53
C THR A 309 -51.44 25.03 -46.09
N TYR A 310 -52.72 25.02 -45.72
CA TYR A 310 -53.42 26.23 -45.28
C TYR A 310 -52.87 26.72 -43.93
N LYS A 311 -52.61 25.80 -42.99
CA LYS A 311 -51.97 26.09 -41.71
C LYS A 311 -50.60 26.73 -41.92
N GLU A 312 -49.80 26.14 -42.80
CA GLU A 312 -48.47 26.63 -43.15
C GLU A 312 -48.52 28.06 -43.73
N LEU A 313 -49.39 28.30 -44.71
CA LEU A 313 -49.59 29.63 -45.31
C LEU A 313 -50.05 30.70 -44.32
N HIS A 314 -50.63 30.32 -43.19
CA HIS A 314 -51.10 31.22 -42.13
C HIS A 314 -50.26 31.08 -40.85
N THR A 315 -49.10 30.44 -40.93
CA THR A 315 -48.11 30.43 -39.86
C THR A 315 -47.17 31.61 -40.04
N THR A 316 -47.08 32.46 -39.03
CA THR A 316 -46.08 33.53 -38.97
C THR A 316 -44.94 33.08 -38.09
N TYR A 317 -43.74 32.99 -38.67
CA TYR A 317 -42.52 32.67 -37.97
C TYR A 317 -41.85 33.95 -37.45
N TYR A 318 -41.24 33.84 -36.28
CA TYR A 318 -40.57 34.94 -35.59
C TYR A 318 -39.18 34.49 -35.17
N THR A 319 -38.24 35.44 -35.12
CA THR A 319 -36.94 35.24 -34.47
C THR A 319 -37.00 35.73 -33.02
N VAL A 320 -36.25 35.11 -32.14
CA VAL A 320 -36.19 35.40 -30.71
C VAL A 320 -34.75 35.69 -30.33
N THR A 321 -34.51 36.90 -29.82
CA THR A 321 -33.17 37.41 -29.55
C THR A 321 -33.06 38.06 -28.17
N LYS A 322 -31.87 38.06 -27.59
CA LYS A 322 -31.46 38.87 -26.44
C LYS A 322 -30.17 39.61 -26.80
N THR A 323 -29.93 40.74 -26.15
CA THR A 323 -28.68 41.48 -26.28
C THR A 323 -27.56 40.73 -25.56
N ASP A 324 -27.83 40.32 -24.32
CA ASP A 324 -27.00 39.40 -23.57
C ASP A 324 -27.81 38.10 -23.33
N PRO A 325 -27.44 36.99 -23.99
CA PRO A 325 -28.17 35.74 -23.83
C PRO A 325 -28.09 35.17 -22.40
N PHE A 326 -27.19 35.67 -21.54
CA PHE A 326 -27.02 35.23 -20.16
C PHE A 326 -27.65 36.16 -19.12
N ASP A 327 -28.14 37.35 -19.51
CA ASP A 327 -28.86 38.25 -18.59
C ASP A 327 -30.27 37.71 -18.33
N GLU A 328 -30.52 37.20 -17.12
CA GLU A 328 -31.81 36.65 -16.72
C GLU A 328 -32.92 37.72 -16.63
N ASP A 329 -32.57 38.98 -16.38
CA ASP A 329 -33.53 40.06 -16.19
C ASP A 329 -33.86 40.77 -17.51
N GLU A 330 -33.03 40.62 -18.55
CA GLU A 330 -33.38 41.01 -19.92
C GLU A 330 -34.57 40.16 -20.44
N ARG A 331 -35.59 40.83 -20.99
CA ARG A 331 -36.66 40.13 -21.72
C ARG A 331 -36.22 39.79 -23.13
N ALA A 332 -36.44 38.56 -23.57
CA ALA A 332 -36.19 38.17 -24.94
C ALA A 332 -37.13 38.91 -25.90
N ARG A 333 -36.60 39.39 -27.02
CA ARG A 333 -37.33 40.15 -28.04
C ARG A 333 -37.75 39.21 -29.16
N VAL A 334 -39.05 39.18 -29.44
CA VAL A 334 -39.64 38.42 -30.56
C VAL A 334 -39.78 39.38 -31.73
N LEU A 335 -39.06 39.10 -32.81
CA LEU A 335 -38.97 39.95 -34.00
C LEU A 335 -39.74 39.32 -35.16
N ASN A 336 -40.43 40.16 -35.93
CA ASN A 336 -41.04 39.74 -37.21
C ASN A 336 -40.01 39.75 -38.36
N GLU A 337 -40.45 39.41 -39.57
CA GLU A 337 -39.64 39.40 -40.80
C GLU A 337 -38.98 40.75 -41.16
N ASN A 338 -39.39 41.85 -40.54
CA ASN A 338 -38.84 43.20 -40.74
C ASN A 338 -37.96 43.66 -39.55
N ASP A 339 -37.52 42.73 -38.69
CA ASP A 339 -36.72 42.97 -37.48
C ASP A 339 -37.41 43.89 -36.45
N GLN A 340 -38.74 43.98 -36.47
CA GLN A 340 -39.50 44.79 -35.51
C GLN A 340 -39.90 43.93 -34.31
N VAL A 341 -39.70 44.48 -33.11
CA VAL A 341 -40.17 43.83 -31.87
C VAL A 341 -41.68 43.86 -31.83
N VAL A 342 -42.27 42.68 -31.88
CA VAL A 342 -43.73 42.51 -31.79
C VAL A 342 -44.16 41.98 -30.42
N TYR A 343 -43.28 41.21 -29.76
CA TYR A 343 -43.48 40.73 -28.40
C TYR A 343 -42.18 40.76 -27.60
N THR A 344 -42.29 40.73 -26.27
CA THR A 344 -41.18 40.40 -25.39
C THR A 344 -41.54 39.26 -24.44
N VAL A 345 -40.56 38.46 -24.04
CA VAL A 345 -40.76 37.29 -23.18
C VAL A 345 -39.88 37.41 -21.95
N ASP A 346 -40.45 37.35 -20.75
CA ASP A 346 -39.69 37.38 -19.50
C ASP A 346 -39.15 36.00 -19.10
N LYS A 347 -38.35 35.95 -18.02
CA LYS A 347 -37.76 34.71 -17.48
C LYS A 347 -38.77 33.66 -17.01
N ASN A 348 -40.02 34.06 -16.77
CA ASN A 348 -41.12 33.15 -16.40
C ASN A 348 -41.91 32.67 -17.62
N GLY A 349 -41.51 33.06 -18.83
CA GLY A 349 -42.21 32.75 -20.07
C GLY A 349 -43.46 33.59 -20.30
N LYS A 350 -43.63 34.72 -19.57
CA LYS A 350 -44.74 35.64 -19.82
C LYS A 350 -44.47 36.47 -21.06
N ILE A 351 -45.49 36.59 -21.91
CA ILE A 351 -45.43 37.27 -23.20
C ILE A 351 -46.10 38.63 -23.06
N TYR A 352 -45.37 39.67 -23.43
CA TYR A 352 -45.82 41.06 -23.42
C TYR A 352 -45.91 41.60 -24.84
N ASP A 353 -46.93 42.41 -25.11
CA ASP A 353 -47.06 43.14 -26.37
C ASP A 353 -46.15 44.38 -26.46
N ASP A 354 -46.27 45.15 -27.54
CA ASP A 354 -45.54 46.40 -27.78
C ASP A 354 -45.92 47.54 -26.82
N HIS A 355 -46.96 47.35 -26.00
CA HIS A 355 -47.41 48.28 -24.96
C HIS A 355 -47.06 47.80 -23.54
N ASP A 356 -46.23 46.76 -23.41
CA ASP A 356 -45.84 46.14 -22.13
C ASP A 356 -47.02 45.55 -21.34
N THR A 357 -48.04 45.07 -22.04
CA THR A 357 -49.19 44.36 -21.45
C THR A 357 -48.97 42.86 -21.48
N ASP A 358 -49.10 42.17 -20.35
CA ASP A 358 -49.04 40.70 -20.25
C ASP A 358 -50.24 40.09 -21.00
N ILE A 359 -49.96 39.46 -22.13
CA ILE A 359 -50.93 38.81 -23.03
C ILE A 359 -50.74 37.30 -23.08
N THR A 360 -50.01 36.72 -22.11
CA THR A 360 -49.64 35.30 -22.10
C THR A 360 -50.83 34.36 -22.27
N SER A 361 -51.98 34.69 -21.66
CA SER A 361 -53.20 33.86 -21.74
C SER A 361 -54.07 34.11 -22.96
N THR A 362 -53.81 35.17 -23.73
CA THR A 362 -54.64 35.58 -24.88
C THR A 362 -53.92 35.47 -26.22
N THR A 363 -52.59 35.33 -26.23
CA THR A 363 -51.79 35.14 -27.44
C THR A 363 -51.77 33.68 -27.90
N THR A 364 -51.70 33.47 -29.21
CA THR A 364 -51.42 32.15 -29.82
C THR A 364 -49.92 31.94 -30.09
N LEU A 365 -49.06 32.84 -29.62
CA LEU A 365 -47.62 32.77 -29.82
C LEU A 365 -47.02 31.57 -29.09
N TYR A 366 -46.44 30.65 -29.84
CA TYR A 366 -45.60 29.58 -29.32
C TYR A 366 -44.14 29.99 -29.42
N VAL A 367 -43.46 30.06 -28.26
CA VAL A 367 -42.03 30.36 -28.18
C VAL A 367 -41.26 29.05 -27.97
N ASN A 368 -40.46 28.66 -28.97
CA ASN A 368 -39.66 27.44 -28.97
C ASN A 368 -38.25 27.67 -28.40
N LYS A 369 -37.59 28.76 -28.80
CA LYS A 369 -36.27 29.19 -28.29
C LYS A 369 -36.44 29.86 -26.92
N VAL A 370 -35.86 29.27 -25.89
CA VAL A 370 -35.97 29.72 -24.50
C VAL A 370 -34.58 30.01 -23.95
N TYR A 371 -34.39 31.23 -23.46
CA TYR A 371 -33.17 31.63 -22.76
C TYR A 371 -33.16 30.96 -21.39
N THR A 372 -32.15 30.13 -21.16
CA THR A 372 -32.09 29.23 -20.01
C THR A 372 -30.69 29.34 -19.39
N PRO A 373 -30.58 29.50 -18.06
CA PRO A 373 -29.29 29.45 -17.37
C PRO A 373 -28.58 28.11 -17.59
N ILE A 374 -27.25 28.12 -17.66
CA ILE A 374 -26.46 26.93 -18.00
C ILE A 374 -26.68 25.78 -17.01
N GLU A 375 -26.97 26.10 -15.74
CA GLU A 375 -27.24 25.15 -14.65
C GLU A 375 -28.55 24.37 -14.85
N LYS A 376 -29.47 24.90 -15.67
CA LYS A 376 -30.78 24.29 -15.97
C LYS A 376 -30.78 23.50 -17.28
N ILE A 377 -29.64 23.39 -17.97
CA ILE A 377 -29.53 22.68 -19.23
C ILE A 377 -29.45 21.17 -18.99
N SER A 378 -30.50 20.47 -19.41
CA SER A 378 -30.57 19.00 -19.33
C SER A 378 -30.02 18.29 -20.56
N ARG A 379 -29.84 19.01 -21.68
CA ARG A 379 -29.35 18.45 -22.95
C ARG A 379 -28.54 19.48 -23.75
N VAL A 380 -27.33 19.09 -24.14
CA VAL A 380 -26.46 19.86 -25.04
C VAL A 380 -26.72 19.40 -26.48
N SER A 381 -26.79 20.35 -27.42
CA SER A 381 -27.03 20.12 -28.84
C SER A 381 -26.19 21.06 -29.70
N LEU A 382 -26.13 20.80 -31.00
CA LEU A 382 -25.47 21.69 -31.97
C LEU A 382 -26.20 23.04 -32.12
N PHE A 383 -27.45 23.13 -31.65
CA PHE A 383 -28.28 24.32 -31.81
C PHE A 383 -28.24 25.25 -30.60
N ASN A 384 -27.89 24.72 -29.43
CA ASN A 384 -27.71 25.49 -28.20
C ASN A 384 -26.24 25.73 -27.83
N SER A 385 -25.30 25.25 -28.64
CA SER A 385 -23.87 25.41 -28.38
C SER A 385 -23.06 25.61 -29.65
N SER A 386 -21.96 26.34 -29.52
CA SER A 386 -21.00 26.63 -30.58
C SER A 386 -19.73 25.80 -30.40
N GLU A 387 -19.16 25.33 -31.51
CA GLU A 387 -17.89 24.62 -31.50
C GLU A 387 -16.76 25.58 -31.13
N LEU A 388 -15.80 25.08 -30.35
CA LEU A 388 -14.63 25.84 -29.95
C LEU A 388 -13.40 25.28 -30.67
N THR A 389 -12.49 26.18 -31.02
CA THR A 389 -11.15 25.79 -31.49
C THR A 389 -10.28 25.37 -30.31
N ASP A 390 -9.27 24.54 -30.56
CA ASP A 390 -8.29 24.13 -29.53
C ASP A 390 -7.66 25.33 -28.81
N GLN A 391 -7.44 26.45 -29.52
CA GLN A 391 -6.89 27.67 -28.92
C GLN A 391 -7.88 28.37 -27.98
N GLU A 392 -9.18 28.37 -28.29
CA GLU A 392 -10.20 28.92 -27.38
C GLU A 392 -10.34 28.03 -26.14
N ILE A 393 -10.32 26.71 -26.30
CA ILE A 393 -10.34 25.76 -25.18
C ILE A 393 -9.08 25.93 -24.32
N LEU A 394 -7.91 26.03 -24.93
CA LEU A 394 -6.66 26.29 -24.21
C LEU A 394 -6.74 27.60 -23.41
N THR A 395 -7.32 28.65 -23.98
CA THR A 395 -7.51 29.94 -23.28
C THR A 395 -8.37 29.76 -22.03
N ASP A 396 -9.50 29.04 -22.13
CA ASP A 396 -10.34 28.75 -20.96
C ASP A 396 -9.61 27.87 -19.93
N PHE A 397 -8.77 26.92 -20.36
CA PHE A 397 -7.95 26.10 -19.46
C PHE A 397 -6.85 26.90 -18.76
N ILE A 398 -6.20 27.84 -19.44
CA ILE A 398 -5.25 28.77 -18.83
C ILE A 398 -5.96 29.63 -17.78
N ASP A 399 -7.16 30.13 -18.10
CA ASP A 399 -7.94 30.91 -17.16
C ASP A 399 -8.36 30.07 -15.94
N MET A 400 -8.72 28.79 -16.11
CA MET A 400 -8.99 27.87 -14.97
C MET A 400 -7.72 27.62 -14.16
N TYR A 401 -6.59 27.38 -14.81
CA TYR A 401 -5.31 27.15 -14.15
C TYR A 401 -4.93 28.38 -13.30
N ASN A 402 -5.02 29.57 -13.87
CA ASN A 402 -4.70 30.81 -13.17
C ASN A 402 -5.65 31.12 -12.02
N GLU A 403 -6.92 30.71 -12.12
CA GLU A 403 -7.88 30.85 -11.04
C GLU A 403 -7.57 29.92 -9.86
N VAL A 404 -7.23 28.65 -10.15
CA VAL A 404 -6.95 27.64 -9.12
C VAL A 404 -5.56 27.83 -8.49
N TYR A 405 -4.56 28.18 -9.30
CA TYR A 405 -3.15 28.16 -8.91
C TYR A 405 -2.46 29.52 -8.89
N GLY A 406 -3.01 30.56 -9.51
CA GLY A 406 -2.28 31.81 -9.78
C GLY A 406 -1.82 32.60 -8.55
N LEU A 407 -2.23 32.20 -7.35
CA LEU A 407 -1.77 32.77 -6.08
C LEU A 407 -0.44 32.17 -5.60
N TYR A 408 -0.16 30.91 -5.92
CA TYR A 408 1.00 30.16 -5.42
C TYR A 408 1.83 29.46 -6.50
N ARG A 409 1.36 29.40 -7.76
CA ARG A 409 2.15 29.04 -8.93
C ARG A 409 2.31 30.23 -9.90
N PRO A 410 3.34 30.22 -10.77
CA PRO A 410 3.46 31.22 -11.83
C PRO A 410 2.19 31.28 -12.70
N ALA A 411 1.56 32.45 -12.77
CA ALA A 411 0.42 32.64 -13.65
C ALA A 411 0.81 32.51 -15.12
N LEU A 412 0.07 31.71 -15.87
CA LEU A 412 0.28 31.47 -17.29
C LEU A 412 -0.29 32.64 -18.13
N PRO A 413 0.35 33.01 -19.26
CA PRO A 413 -0.18 34.07 -20.11
C PRO A 413 -1.51 33.65 -20.77
N THR A 414 -2.59 34.41 -20.56
CA THR A 414 -3.96 34.05 -20.99
C THR A 414 -4.14 33.85 -22.49
N ALA A 415 -3.27 34.42 -23.32
CA ALA A 415 -3.30 34.26 -24.78
C ALA A 415 -2.18 33.35 -25.32
N ALA A 416 -1.52 32.57 -24.46
CA ALA A 416 -0.44 31.68 -24.88
C ALA A 416 -0.96 30.58 -25.82
N THR A 417 -0.13 30.27 -26.81
CA THR A 417 -0.32 29.12 -27.70
C THR A 417 0.27 27.86 -27.07
N ILE A 418 -0.14 26.69 -27.58
CA ILE A 418 0.44 25.39 -27.17
C ILE A 418 1.96 25.42 -27.26
N ALA A 419 2.51 25.96 -28.36
CA ALA A 419 3.95 26.04 -28.58
C ALA A 419 4.68 26.97 -27.60
N GLU A 420 4.03 28.06 -27.17
CA GLU A 420 4.60 28.96 -26.18
C GLU A 420 4.63 28.31 -24.79
N LEU A 421 3.55 27.67 -24.36
CA LEU A 421 3.49 26.97 -23.07
C LEU A 421 4.44 25.76 -23.03
N ALA A 422 4.49 24.98 -24.11
CA ALA A 422 5.41 23.85 -24.23
C ALA A 422 6.89 24.26 -24.31
N ALA A 423 7.19 25.55 -24.48
CA ALA A 423 8.54 26.10 -24.46
C ALA A 423 8.88 26.85 -23.17
N LEU A 424 7.91 27.03 -22.24
CA LEU A 424 8.18 27.62 -20.93
C LEU A 424 9.09 26.68 -20.13
N ASP A 425 10.02 27.23 -19.35
CA ASP A 425 10.79 26.43 -18.41
C ASP A 425 10.01 26.44 -17.08
N ASP A 426 9.04 25.52 -16.97
CA ASP A 426 8.07 25.46 -15.88
C ASP A 426 7.82 23.99 -15.53
N ASP A 427 8.25 23.62 -14.32
CA ASP A 427 8.20 22.25 -13.80
C ASP A 427 6.75 21.82 -13.53
N TYR A 428 5.83 22.75 -13.24
CA TYR A 428 4.40 22.43 -13.02
C TYR A 428 3.65 22.05 -14.31
N LEU A 429 4.29 22.20 -15.47
CA LEU A 429 3.75 21.78 -16.76
C LEU A 429 4.43 20.51 -17.28
N SER A 430 5.44 19.99 -16.60
CA SER A 430 6.26 18.85 -17.04
C SER A 430 5.97 17.64 -16.15
N PHE A 431 5.59 16.52 -16.75
CA PHE A 431 5.19 15.34 -15.99
C PHE A 431 5.98 14.12 -16.46
N ASN A 432 6.63 13.46 -15.49
CA ASN A 432 7.20 12.13 -15.66
C ASN A 432 6.16 11.05 -15.31
N TYR A 433 6.19 9.92 -16.01
CA TYR A 433 5.21 8.86 -15.81
C TYR A 433 5.36 8.15 -14.45
N ASP A 434 6.59 7.87 -14.03
CA ASP A 434 6.84 7.13 -12.79
C ASP A 434 6.41 7.99 -11.57
N ASP A 435 6.63 9.30 -11.60
CA ASP A 435 6.20 10.25 -10.56
C ASP A 435 4.66 10.35 -10.45
N VAL A 436 3.97 10.56 -11.59
CA VAL A 436 2.49 10.62 -11.60
C VAL A 436 1.88 9.26 -11.24
N LYS A 437 2.58 8.15 -11.54
CA LYS A 437 2.12 6.81 -11.17
C LYS A 437 2.30 6.53 -9.68
N ALA A 438 3.35 7.06 -9.07
CA ALA A 438 3.58 6.97 -7.63
C ALA A 438 2.43 7.62 -6.85
N SER A 439 1.96 8.79 -7.29
CA SER A 439 0.77 9.44 -6.70
C SER A 439 -0.55 8.77 -7.12
N SER A 440 -0.77 8.53 -8.41
CA SER A 440 -1.99 7.86 -8.90
C SER A 440 -1.82 7.13 -10.23
N SER A 441 -1.75 5.80 -10.17
CA SER A 441 -1.69 4.94 -11.36
C SER A 441 -2.83 5.14 -12.37
N GLY A 442 -4.02 5.51 -11.90
CA GLY A 442 -5.18 5.82 -12.75
C GLY A 442 -5.01 7.11 -13.52
N LEU A 443 -4.49 8.16 -12.86
CA LEU A 443 -4.18 9.45 -13.47
C LEU A 443 -3.04 9.32 -14.48
N ALA A 444 -1.96 8.60 -14.13
CA ALA A 444 -0.85 8.33 -15.05
C ALA A 444 -1.33 7.62 -16.32
N THR A 445 -2.18 6.59 -16.17
CA THR A 445 -2.79 5.90 -17.32
C THR A 445 -3.66 6.85 -18.16
N TYR A 446 -4.35 7.80 -17.54
CA TYR A 446 -5.17 8.75 -18.27
C TYR A 446 -4.31 9.74 -19.05
N MET A 447 -3.37 10.42 -18.40
CA MET A 447 -2.55 11.47 -19.00
C MET A 447 -1.61 10.95 -20.09
N PHE A 448 -0.96 9.80 -19.87
CA PHE A 448 0.06 9.30 -20.78
C PHE A 448 -0.51 8.40 -21.87
N ARG A 449 -1.53 7.59 -21.56
CA ARG A 449 -2.07 6.57 -22.48
C ARG A 449 -3.46 6.90 -23.04
N THR A 450 -4.34 7.50 -22.26
CA THR A 450 -5.74 7.72 -22.70
C THR A 450 -5.93 9.03 -23.45
N LEU A 451 -5.26 10.10 -23.00
CA LEU A 451 -5.12 11.35 -23.73
C LEU A 451 -3.89 11.26 -24.63
N ASP A 452 -4.05 10.62 -25.79
CA ASP A 452 -2.96 10.35 -26.74
C ASP A 452 -2.99 11.32 -27.92
N LEU A 453 -1.99 12.19 -28.03
CA LEU A 453 -1.89 13.17 -29.14
C LEU A 453 -1.54 12.52 -30.48
N THR A 454 -1.19 11.24 -30.50
CA THR A 454 -0.89 10.51 -31.74
C THR A 454 -2.14 9.92 -32.41
N ASP A 455 -3.29 9.93 -31.72
CA ASP A 455 -4.58 9.50 -32.25
C ASP A 455 -5.43 10.73 -32.63
N ASP A 456 -5.49 11.07 -33.92
CA ASP A 456 -6.26 12.20 -34.47
C ASP A 456 -7.77 12.13 -34.17
N SER A 457 -8.29 11.00 -33.65
CA SER A 457 -9.69 10.86 -33.23
C SER A 457 -9.96 11.27 -31.78
N LEU A 458 -8.90 11.52 -31.00
CA LEU A 458 -8.97 11.94 -29.61
C LEU A 458 -8.68 13.42 -29.46
N GLU A 459 -9.36 14.07 -28.52
CA GLU A 459 -9.06 15.45 -28.17
C GLU A 459 -7.80 15.53 -27.30
N CYS A 460 -7.06 16.63 -27.44
CA CYS A 460 -5.89 16.91 -26.59
C CYS A 460 -6.25 17.28 -25.14
N TYR A 461 -7.54 17.30 -24.78
CA TYR A 461 -8.02 17.74 -23.47
C TYR A 461 -9.10 16.82 -22.91
N SER A 462 -9.34 16.92 -21.59
CA SER A 462 -10.43 16.26 -20.91
C SER A 462 -11.73 17.07 -21.05
N PRO A 463 -12.79 16.54 -21.71
CA PRO A 463 -14.04 17.27 -21.85
C PRO A 463 -14.94 17.17 -20.61
N THR A 464 -14.58 16.31 -19.65
CA THR A 464 -15.21 16.17 -18.34
C THR A 464 -14.14 15.91 -17.28
N PRO A 465 -14.38 16.36 -16.02
CA PRO A 465 -13.48 16.06 -14.92
C PRO A 465 -13.31 14.55 -14.72
N LYS A 466 -12.07 14.10 -14.50
CA LYS A 466 -11.75 12.70 -14.21
C LYS A 466 -11.39 12.50 -12.75
N SER A 467 -12.06 11.56 -12.09
CA SER A 467 -11.84 11.28 -10.68
C SER A 467 -10.81 10.18 -10.49
N TYR A 468 -9.85 10.41 -9.59
CA TYR A 468 -8.90 9.39 -9.17
C TYR A 468 -8.76 9.41 -7.63
N PRO A 469 -8.72 8.24 -6.98
CA PRO A 469 -8.45 8.19 -5.55
C PRO A 469 -7.02 8.65 -5.28
N GLY A 470 -6.85 9.55 -4.31
CA GLY A 470 -5.58 9.87 -3.67
C GLY A 470 -5.41 9.07 -2.36
N GLN A 471 -4.40 9.41 -1.56
CA GLN A 471 -4.17 8.75 -0.27
C GLN A 471 -5.27 9.06 0.75
N ASN A 472 -5.73 10.31 0.81
CA ASN A 472 -6.68 10.80 1.81
C ASN A 472 -8.01 11.34 1.22
N ASP A 473 -8.13 11.38 -0.11
CA ASP A 473 -9.30 11.95 -0.79
C ASP A 473 -9.59 11.31 -2.18
N THR A 474 -10.53 11.90 -2.91
CA THR A 474 -10.72 11.63 -4.34
C THR A 474 -10.63 12.95 -5.07
N ALA A 475 -9.53 13.14 -5.78
CA ALA A 475 -9.27 14.33 -6.56
C ALA A 475 -9.91 14.24 -7.96
N HIS A 476 -10.31 15.39 -8.50
CA HIS A 476 -10.93 15.51 -9.82
C HIS A 476 -10.07 16.36 -10.74
N TYR A 477 -9.68 15.82 -11.89
CA TYR A 477 -8.71 16.44 -12.77
C TYR A 477 -9.34 16.87 -14.09
N LEU A 478 -9.00 18.09 -14.52
CA LEU A 478 -9.06 18.52 -15.91
C LEU A 478 -7.63 18.59 -16.45
N VAL A 479 -7.41 18.00 -17.63
CA VAL A 479 -6.09 17.92 -18.26
C VAL A 479 -6.16 18.46 -19.68
N PHE A 480 -5.24 19.34 -20.06
CA PHE A 480 -4.98 19.74 -21.44
C PHE A 480 -3.54 19.37 -21.79
N LYS A 481 -3.34 18.42 -22.69
CA LYS A 481 -2.02 17.94 -23.08
C LYS A 481 -1.41 18.85 -24.14
N LEU A 482 -0.25 19.41 -23.83
CA LEU A 482 0.48 20.34 -24.69
C LEU A 482 1.38 19.61 -25.67
N THR A 483 2.18 18.66 -25.18
CA THR A 483 3.10 17.88 -26.00
C THR A 483 3.21 16.45 -25.51
N GLN A 484 3.45 15.55 -26.47
CA GLN A 484 3.72 14.15 -26.24
C GLN A 484 4.80 13.71 -27.23
N PRO A 485 5.94 13.20 -26.77
CA PRO A 485 6.90 12.54 -27.65
C PRO A 485 6.27 11.34 -28.36
N GLU A 486 6.64 11.10 -29.62
CA GLU A 486 6.13 9.97 -30.39
C GLU A 486 6.66 8.66 -29.81
N LYS A 487 5.78 7.88 -29.18
CA LYS A 487 6.11 6.55 -28.69
C LYS A 487 6.06 5.56 -29.86
N PHE A 488 7.09 4.73 -29.98
CA PHE A 488 7.11 3.66 -30.97
C PHE A 488 5.86 2.75 -30.84
N ALA A 489 5.05 2.68 -31.90
CA ALA A 489 3.76 1.99 -31.92
C ALA A 489 3.88 0.46 -32.00
N ALA A 490 4.64 -0.15 -31.09
CA ALA A 490 4.87 -1.60 -31.04
C ALA A 490 3.56 -2.40 -31.00
N HIS A 491 2.56 -1.94 -30.25
CA HIS A 491 1.26 -2.60 -30.14
C HIS A 491 0.55 -2.73 -31.50
N THR A 492 0.70 -1.75 -32.40
CA THR A 492 0.11 -1.79 -33.76
C THR A 492 0.74 -2.90 -34.58
N GLN A 493 2.07 -3.03 -34.57
CA GLN A 493 2.76 -4.11 -35.26
C GLN A 493 2.42 -5.49 -34.68
N MET A 494 2.33 -5.59 -33.35
CA MET A 494 1.90 -6.82 -32.67
C MET A 494 0.46 -7.20 -33.07
N LEU A 495 -0.46 -6.23 -33.12
CA LEU A 495 -1.83 -6.45 -33.55
C LEU A 495 -1.92 -6.80 -35.05
N ASP A 496 -1.11 -6.20 -35.91
CA ASP A 496 -1.04 -6.54 -37.35
C ASP A 496 -0.61 -8.00 -37.53
N ASN A 497 0.40 -8.41 -36.76
CA ASN A 497 0.91 -9.77 -36.74
C ASN A 497 -0.13 -10.76 -36.17
N ILE A 498 -0.88 -10.41 -35.12
CA ILE A 498 -2.01 -11.24 -34.65
C ILE A 498 -3.09 -11.36 -35.72
N VAL A 499 -3.45 -10.25 -36.40
CA VAL A 499 -4.46 -10.27 -37.47
C VAL A 499 -4.07 -11.18 -38.62
N SER A 500 -2.78 -11.28 -38.97
CA SER A 500 -2.32 -12.18 -40.04
C SER A 500 -2.56 -13.67 -39.72
N GLN A 501 -2.68 -14.03 -38.43
CA GLN A 501 -3.04 -15.39 -38.01
C GLN A 501 -4.54 -15.72 -38.18
N ILE A 502 -5.39 -14.70 -38.29
CA ILE A 502 -6.85 -14.88 -38.27
C ILE A 502 -7.31 -15.31 -39.66
N VAL A 503 -7.35 -16.62 -39.86
CA VAL A 503 -7.81 -17.25 -41.09
C VAL A 503 -8.91 -18.26 -40.78
N ILE A 504 -10.08 -18.09 -41.41
CA ILE A 504 -11.22 -18.99 -41.28
C ILE A 504 -11.80 -19.33 -42.66
N PRO A 505 -12.49 -20.47 -42.80
CA PRO A 505 -13.21 -20.82 -44.03
C PRO A 505 -14.23 -19.74 -44.41
N THR A 506 -14.16 -19.23 -45.65
CA THR A 506 -15.16 -18.30 -46.19
C THR A 506 -16.41 -19.02 -46.71
N THR A 507 -16.38 -20.35 -46.82
CA THR A 507 -17.52 -21.20 -47.17
C THR A 507 -17.68 -22.31 -46.13
N ILE A 508 -18.81 -22.33 -45.42
CA ILE A 508 -19.04 -23.16 -44.24
C ILE A 508 -20.24 -24.08 -44.46
N GLY A 509 -20.02 -25.39 -44.37
CA GLY A 509 -21.07 -26.42 -44.43
C GLY A 509 -21.25 -27.19 -43.12
N GLY A 510 -20.45 -26.88 -42.09
CA GLY A 510 -20.44 -27.56 -40.79
C GLY A 510 -19.77 -26.71 -39.70
N ASN A 511 -19.64 -27.27 -38.49
CA ASN A 511 -18.98 -26.58 -37.38
C ASN A 511 -17.53 -26.21 -37.75
N ILE A 512 -17.07 -25.06 -37.28
CA ILE A 512 -15.68 -24.60 -37.41
C ILE A 512 -15.09 -24.33 -36.03
N THR A 513 -13.76 -24.36 -35.92
CA THR A 513 -13.07 -23.95 -34.69
C THR A 513 -12.58 -22.52 -34.88
N LEU A 514 -13.01 -21.62 -33.99
CA LEU A 514 -12.56 -20.23 -33.99
C LEU A 514 -11.40 -20.08 -33.00
N MET A 515 -10.35 -19.38 -33.41
CA MET A 515 -9.20 -19.07 -32.57
C MET A 515 -9.64 -18.15 -31.42
N THR A 516 -9.32 -18.52 -30.18
CA THR A 516 -9.64 -17.72 -28.98
C THR A 516 -8.40 -17.09 -28.33
N LYS A 517 -7.20 -17.48 -28.79
CA LYS A 517 -5.90 -16.93 -28.36
C LYS A 517 -5.00 -16.71 -29.57
N GLY A 518 -4.36 -15.55 -29.66
CA GLY A 518 -3.34 -15.26 -30.67
C GLY A 518 -1.94 -15.20 -30.07
N TRP A 519 -0.97 -14.74 -30.87
CA TRP A 519 0.38 -14.38 -30.40
C TRP A 519 0.38 -13.33 -29.27
N TYR A 520 1.51 -13.20 -28.58
CA TYR A 520 1.71 -12.25 -27.48
C TYR A 520 0.70 -12.41 -26.33
N ASN A 521 0.22 -13.64 -26.11
CA ASN A 521 -0.82 -13.98 -25.14
C ASN A 521 -2.13 -13.16 -25.31
N SER A 522 -2.44 -12.73 -26.54
CA SER A 522 -3.67 -12.00 -26.85
C SER A 522 -4.90 -12.89 -26.78
N SER A 523 -6.05 -12.30 -26.46
CA SER A 523 -7.35 -12.99 -26.47
C SER A 523 -8.19 -12.54 -27.66
N ILE A 524 -8.93 -13.47 -28.26
CA ILE A 524 -9.79 -13.20 -29.43
C ILE A 524 -11.21 -13.65 -29.11
N ALA A 525 -12.14 -12.71 -29.17
CA ALA A 525 -13.57 -12.96 -29.03
C ALA A 525 -14.27 -12.82 -30.39
N TRP A 526 -15.32 -13.61 -30.62
CA TRP A 526 -16.05 -13.62 -31.89
C TRP A 526 -17.53 -13.36 -31.68
N THR A 527 -18.13 -12.58 -32.58
CA THR A 527 -19.57 -12.36 -32.68
C THR A 527 -20.04 -12.62 -34.11
N SER A 528 -21.29 -13.07 -34.25
CA SER A 528 -21.90 -13.40 -35.54
C SER A 528 -23.08 -12.48 -35.79
N SER A 529 -23.22 -11.96 -37.01
CA SER A 529 -24.41 -11.20 -37.41
C SER A 529 -25.67 -12.06 -37.48
N ASN A 530 -25.53 -13.39 -37.53
CA ASN A 530 -26.64 -14.34 -37.45
C ASN A 530 -26.26 -15.58 -36.63
N SER A 531 -26.37 -15.45 -35.30
CA SER A 531 -26.04 -16.53 -34.35
C SER A 531 -26.94 -17.76 -34.45
N THR A 532 -28.06 -17.69 -35.18
CA THR A 532 -28.94 -18.85 -35.41
C THR A 532 -28.35 -19.82 -36.43
N VAL A 533 -27.54 -19.32 -37.38
CA VAL A 533 -26.89 -20.10 -38.44
C VAL A 533 -25.46 -20.47 -38.04
N LEU A 534 -24.70 -19.53 -37.48
CA LEU A 534 -23.35 -19.78 -36.99
C LEU A 534 -23.11 -18.97 -35.72
N THR A 535 -22.80 -19.63 -34.60
CA THR A 535 -22.54 -18.94 -33.32
C THR A 535 -21.14 -18.33 -33.29
N GLY A 536 -20.92 -17.38 -32.36
CA GLY A 536 -19.57 -16.86 -32.05
C GLY A 536 -18.61 -17.90 -31.44
N THR A 537 -19.06 -19.14 -31.24
CA THR A 537 -18.22 -20.28 -30.84
C THR A 537 -17.96 -21.26 -31.99
N GLY A 538 -18.41 -20.95 -33.21
CA GLY A 538 -18.22 -21.79 -34.39
C GLY A 538 -19.21 -22.94 -34.54
N VAL A 539 -20.31 -22.96 -33.77
CA VAL A 539 -21.38 -23.96 -33.88
C VAL A 539 -22.30 -23.59 -35.03
N PHE A 540 -22.39 -24.48 -36.01
CA PHE A 540 -23.13 -24.31 -37.25
C PHE A 540 -24.48 -25.02 -37.20
N ASN A 541 -25.54 -24.31 -37.58
CA ASN A 541 -26.85 -24.85 -37.85
C ASN A 541 -27.18 -24.58 -39.32
N ALA A 542 -27.38 -25.65 -40.10
CA ALA A 542 -27.62 -25.53 -41.53
C ALA A 542 -28.85 -24.63 -41.82
N PRO A 543 -28.68 -23.54 -42.59
CA PRO A 543 -29.79 -22.70 -43.00
C PRO A 543 -30.65 -23.40 -44.08
N GLN A 544 -31.86 -22.89 -44.33
CA GLN A 544 -32.72 -23.44 -45.40
C GLN A 544 -32.25 -23.04 -46.81
N VAL A 545 -31.51 -21.94 -46.91
CA VAL A 545 -30.89 -21.41 -48.13
C VAL A 545 -29.48 -20.93 -47.77
N ASP A 546 -28.56 -20.96 -48.72
CA ASP A 546 -27.22 -20.41 -48.51
C ASP A 546 -27.33 -18.99 -47.96
N THR A 547 -26.69 -18.76 -46.82
CA THR A 547 -26.83 -17.54 -46.04
C THR A 547 -25.46 -16.92 -45.86
N GLU A 548 -25.27 -15.72 -46.41
CA GLU A 548 -24.10 -14.89 -46.13
C GLU A 548 -24.28 -14.25 -44.75
N LEU A 549 -23.25 -14.35 -43.91
CA LEU A 549 -23.20 -13.68 -42.61
C LEU A 549 -21.79 -13.19 -42.31
N ASP A 550 -21.71 -12.32 -41.32
CA ASP A 550 -20.47 -11.68 -40.93
C ASP A 550 -20.03 -12.17 -39.55
N LEU A 551 -18.79 -12.63 -39.47
CA LEU A 551 -18.10 -12.90 -38.22
C LEU A 551 -17.20 -11.71 -37.89
N THR A 552 -17.44 -11.10 -36.74
CA THR A 552 -16.60 -10.03 -36.21
C THR A 552 -15.69 -10.61 -35.13
N TYR A 553 -14.38 -10.45 -35.29
CA TYR A 553 -13.42 -10.75 -34.24
C TYR A 553 -13.05 -9.49 -33.47
N ARG A 554 -12.74 -9.65 -32.18
CA ARG A 554 -12.22 -8.61 -31.30
C ARG A 554 -10.99 -9.17 -30.58
N ILE A 555 -9.82 -8.65 -30.93
CA ILE A 555 -8.53 -8.94 -30.30
C ILE A 555 -8.36 -8.01 -29.10
N ASN A 556 -7.88 -8.54 -27.98
CA ASN A 556 -7.41 -7.76 -26.83
C ASN A 556 -5.96 -8.16 -26.50
N LEU A 557 -5.05 -7.19 -26.58
CA LEU A 557 -3.62 -7.27 -26.28
C LEU A 557 -3.27 -6.20 -25.23
N SER A 558 -3.05 -6.59 -23.98
CA SER A 558 -2.67 -5.66 -22.89
C SER A 558 -3.55 -4.40 -22.80
N GLY A 559 -4.86 -4.56 -23.06
CA GLY A 559 -5.85 -3.47 -23.06
C GLY A 559 -6.02 -2.75 -24.39
N TYR A 560 -5.14 -2.97 -25.38
CA TYR A 560 -5.33 -2.50 -26.75
C TYR A 560 -6.31 -3.43 -27.47
N ILE A 561 -7.30 -2.84 -28.13
CA ILE A 561 -8.39 -3.59 -28.76
C ILE A 561 -8.42 -3.31 -30.25
N ARG A 562 -8.47 -4.38 -31.04
CA ARG A 562 -8.70 -4.28 -32.49
C ARG A 562 -9.83 -5.20 -32.90
N SER A 563 -10.75 -4.68 -33.70
CA SER A 563 -11.84 -5.47 -34.26
C SER A 563 -11.71 -5.55 -35.78
N GLY A 564 -12.13 -6.66 -36.35
CA GLY A 564 -12.22 -6.83 -37.79
C GLY A 564 -13.34 -7.78 -38.16
N LYS A 565 -13.63 -7.86 -39.46
CA LYS A 565 -14.83 -8.50 -39.98
C LYS A 565 -14.48 -9.44 -41.13
N ILE A 566 -15.00 -10.66 -41.08
CA ILE A 566 -14.85 -11.67 -42.13
C ILE A 566 -16.24 -12.11 -42.56
N THR A 567 -16.56 -11.93 -43.84
CA THR A 567 -17.81 -12.40 -44.43
C THR A 567 -17.67 -13.85 -44.85
N VAL A 568 -18.61 -14.69 -44.41
CA VAL A 568 -18.65 -16.13 -44.68
C VAL A 568 -19.98 -16.53 -45.31
N ASN A 569 -19.93 -17.47 -46.24
CA ASN A 569 -21.10 -18.05 -46.88
C ASN A 569 -21.43 -19.41 -46.25
N CYS A 570 -22.53 -19.46 -45.50
CA CYS A 570 -23.01 -20.67 -44.81
C CYS A 570 -23.96 -21.45 -45.73
N LEU A 571 -23.55 -22.64 -46.16
CA LEU A 571 -24.27 -23.45 -47.14
C LEU A 571 -25.48 -24.15 -46.52
N ALA A 572 -26.63 -24.16 -47.21
CA ALA A 572 -27.76 -24.99 -46.82
C ALA A 572 -27.46 -26.49 -46.99
N ASN A 573 -26.60 -26.84 -47.95
CA ASN A 573 -26.14 -28.21 -48.19
C ASN A 573 -24.77 -28.20 -48.89
N GLY A 574 -23.75 -28.78 -48.25
CA GLY A 574 -22.38 -28.84 -48.77
C GLY A 574 -21.36 -29.01 -47.64
N ASP A 575 -20.10 -29.21 -48.01
CA ASP A 575 -18.99 -29.31 -47.04
C ASP A 575 -18.31 -27.95 -46.85
N THR A 576 -17.72 -27.72 -45.67
CA THR A 576 -16.85 -26.57 -45.40
C THR A 576 -15.62 -26.65 -46.32
N VAL A 577 -15.27 -25.54 -46.97
CA VAL A 577 -14.04 -25.45 -47.76
C VAL A 577 -12.89 -25.15 -46.82
N GLU A 578 -11.97 -26.10 -46.65
CA GLU A 578 -10.79 -25.89 -45.81
C GLU A 578 -9.94 -24.73 -46.32
N VAL A 579 -9.36 -24.00 -45.37
CA VAL A 579 -8.44 -22.90 -45.64
C VAL A 579 -7.08 -23.25 -45.04
N ASP A 580 -6.03 -23.00 -45.79
CA ASP A 580 -4.67 -23.18 -45.30
C ASP A 580 -4.37 -22.12 -44.23
N VAL A 581 -3.85 -22.57 -43.09
CA VAL A 581 -3.37 -21.66 -42.05
C VAL A 581 -2.00 -21.14 -42.49
N PRO A 582 -1.76 -19.81 -42.46
CA PRO A 582 -0.45 -19.24 -42.75
C PRO A 582 0.64 -19.85 -41.85
N ASP A 583 1.80 -20.14 -42.44
CA ASP A 583 3.01 -20.61 -41.72
C ASP A 583 3.88 -19.41 -41.32
N ASP A 584 3.24 -18.34 -40.83
CA ASP A 584 3.95 -17.15 -40.37
C ASP A 584 4.53 -17.41 -38.98
N GLU A 585 5.71 -16.85 -38.69
CA GLU A 585 6.36 -16.93 -37.38
C GLU A 585 6.04 -15.69 -36.53
N GLU A 586 6.00 -15.86 -35.20
CA GLU A 586 5.87 -14.75 -34.24
C GLU A 586 7.10 -13.85 -34.34
N ILE A 587 6.90 -12.56 -34.53
CA ILE A 587 7.98 -11.58 -34.57
C ILE A 587 8.28 -11.15 -33.13
N SER A 588 9.50 -11.31 -32.65
CA SER A 588 9.83 -10.85 -31.29
C SER A 588 9.70 -9.32 -31.14
N PHE A 589 9.28 -8.86 -29.96
CA PHE A 589 9.26 -7.45 -29.59
C PHE A 589 10.64 -6.83 -29.72
N LYS A 590 11.72 -7.54 -29.36
CA LYS A 590 13.09 -7.10 -29.62
C LYS A 590 13.32 -6.71 -31.08
N THR A 591 12.90 -7.58 -32.01
CA THR A 591 12.99 -7.31 -33.46
C THR A 591 12.12 -6.14 -33.89
N MET A 592 10.91 -6.01 -33.34
CA MET A 592 10.01 -4.89 -33.65
C MET A 592 10.59 -3.55 -33.19
N LEU A 593 11.05 -3.48 -31.95
CA LEU A 593 11.58 -2.27 -31.32
C LEU A 593 12.84 -1.78 -32.05
N ASN A 594 13.70 -2.70 -32.50
CA ASN A 594 14.96 -2.38 -33.20
C ASN A 594 15.85 -1.39 -32.43
N ASP A 595 15.80 -1.46 -31.09
CA ASP A 595 16.66 -0.74 -30.15
C ASP A 595 17.11 -1.72 -29.06
N ASP A 596 18.27 -2.33 -29.27
CA ASP A 596 18.85 -3.28 -28.33
C ASP A 596 19.18 -2.64 -26.97
N THR A 597 19.49 -1.33 -26.95
CA THR A 597 19.86 -0.63 -25.71
C THR A 597 18.64 -0.47 -24.82
N LEU A 598 17.55 0.04 -25.38
CA LEU A 598 16.29 0.19 -24.66
C LEU A 598 15.73 -1.19 -24.23
N TYR A 599 15.76 -2.19 -25.12
CA TYR A 599 15.32 -3.55 -24.78
C TYR A 599 16.08 -4.13 -23.58
N ASN A 600 17.41 -4.01 -23.59
CA ASN A 600 18.24 -4.52 -22.50
C ASN A 600 17.99 -3.72 -21.21
N THR A 601 17.86 -2.39 -21.29
CA THR A 601 17.53 -1.53 -20.13
C THR A 601 16.21 -1.94 -19.48
N LEU A 602 15.17 -2.20 -20.27
CA LEU A 602 13.89 -2.68 -19.76
C LEU A 602 13.99 -4.07 -19.13
N SER A 603 14.79 -4.95 -19.73
CA SER A 603 15.03 -6.29 -19.19
C SER A 603 15.81 -6.22 -17.87
N GLU A 604 16.77 -5.32 -17.75
CA GLU A 604 17.50 -5.04 -16.51
C GLU A 604 16.59 -4.44 -15.43
N LYS A 605 15.74 -3.45 -15.78
CA LYS A 605 14.72 -2.89 -14.86
C LYS A 605 13.79 -3.98 -14.32
N LEU A 606 13.35 -4.90 -15.18
CA LEU A 606 12.54 -6.04 -14.77
C LEU A 606 13.32 -7.00 -13.85
N ALA A 607 14.60 -7.26 -14.13
CA ALA A 607 15.45 -8.07 -13.26
C ALA A 607 15.62 -7.44 -11.87
N ASP A 608 15.84 -6.13 -11.82
CA ASP A 608 15.98 -5.38 -10.57
C ASP A 608 14.68 -5.37 -9.76
N SER A 609 13.54 -5.21 -10.42
CA SER A 609 12.23 -5.32 -9.76
C SER A 609 12.00 -6.70 -9.10
N MET A 610 12.62 -7.77 -9.62
CA MET A 610 12.56 -9.10 -9.02
C MET A 610 13.53 -9.26 -7.83
N LEU A 611 14.59 -8.47 -7.77
CA LEU A 611 15.56 -8.47 -6.67
C LEU A 611 15.24 -7.45 -5.58
N GLN A 612 14.28 -6.55 -5.83
CA GLN A 612 13.81 -5.53 -4.88
C GLN A 612 12.44 -5.90 -4.28
N GLY A 613 12.02 -5.12 -3.27
CA GLY A 613 10.72 -5.28 -2.60
C GLY A 613 10.58 -6.55 -1.76
N SER A 614 9.33 -6.88 -1.39
CA SER A 614 9.01 -7.95 -0.43
C SER A 614 9.43 -9.36 -0.87
N THR A 615 9.66 -9.58 -2.17
CA THR A 615 10.12 -10.87 -2.71
C THR A 615 11.60 -10.90 -3.08
N GLY A 616 12.30 -9.76 -2.98
CA GLY A 616 13.69 -9.60 -3.40
C GLY A 616 14.64 -10.61 -2.76
N THR A 617 14.66 -10.70 -1.43
CA THR A 617 15.49 -11.65 -0.67
C THR A 617 15.21 -13.11 -1.04
N THR A 618 13.95 -13.45 -1.30
CA THR A 618 13.55 -14.80 -1.72
C THR A 618 14.06 -15.12 -3.12
N ASN A 619 13.91 -14.19 -4.07
CA ASN A 619 14.40 -14.36 -5.43
C ASN A 619 15.93 -14.41 -5.46
N LEU A 620 16.62 -13.51 -4.76
CA LEU A 620 18.08 -13.54 -4.60
C LEU A 620 18.55 -14.91 -4.12
N SER A 621 17.93 -15.44 -3.05
CA SER A 621 18.27 -16.75 -2.50
C SER A 621 18.03 -17.88 -3.50
N LYS A 622 16.89 -17.86 -4.22
CA LYS A 622 16.55 -18.83 -5.27
C LYS A 622 17.61 -18.91 -6.36
N TYR A 623 18.08 -17.78 -6.89
CA TYR A 623 19.10 -17.80 -7.95
C TYR A 623 20.48 -18.18 -7.41
N LEU A 624 20.85 -17.76 -6.20
CA LEU A 624 22.09 -18.22 -5.56
C LEU A 624 22.08 -19.73 -5.29
N PHE A 625 20.94 -20.33 -4.93
CA PHE A 625 20.83 -21.79 -4.81
C PHE A 625 21.11 -22.49 -6.13
N LYS A 626 20.52 -22.02 -7.23
CA LYS A 626 20.79 -22.53 -8.59
C LYS A 626 22.26 -22.36 -8.97
N PHE A 627 22.86 -21.22 -8.63
CA PHE A 627 24.28 -20.96 -8.92
C PHE A 627 25.18 -21.97 -8.20
N ARG A 628 24.95 -22.19 -6.90
CA ARG A 628 25.70 -23.19 -6.13
C ARG A 628 25.48 -24.61 -6.69
N GLU A 629 24.26 -24.94 -7.11
CA GLU A 629 23.94 -26.23 -7.74
C GLU A 629 24.69 -26.43 -9.07
N GLU A 630 24.79 -25.40 -9.91
CA GLU A 630 25.55 -25.42 -11.18
C GLU A 630 27.02 -25.84 -10.95
N TYR A 631 27.62 -25.34 -9.87
CA TYR A 631 28.98 -25.69 -9.47
C TYR A 631 29.07 -26.91 -8.57
N GLY A 632 28.01 -27.72 -8.46
CA GLY A 632 28.02 -29.00 -7.77
C GLY A 632 28.22 -28.89 -6.26
N PHE A 633 27.70 -27.83 -5.64
CA PHE A 633 27.76 -27.64 -4.20
C PHE A 633 27.14 -28.80 -3.43
N LYS A 634 27.92 -29.39 -2.52
CA LYS A 634 27.47 -30.44 -1.61
C LYS A 634 27.99 -30.19 -0.21
N ILE A 635 27.09 -30.15 0.74
CA ILE A 635 27.35 -30.11 2.17
C ILE A 635 27.51 -31.54 2.69
N LEU A 636 28.67 -31.83 3.27
CA LEU A 636 29.01 -33.12 3.85
C LEU A 636 28.69 -33.21 5.34
N ASP A 637 28.55 -32.09 6.05
CA ASP A 637 27.98 -32.08 7.41
C ASP A 637 26.47 -32.40 7.36
N HIS A 638 26.07 -33.42 8.12
CA HIS A 638 24.69 -33.92 8.13
C HIS A 638 23.65 -32.87 8.55
N TRP A 639 23.97 -32.09 9.58
CA TRP A 639 23.02 -31.13 10.16
C TRP A 639 22.91 -29.90 9.26
N LEU A 640 24.04 -29.38 8.77
CA LEU A 640 24.04 -28.26 7.83
C LEU A 640 23.33 -28.63 6.51
N ALA A 641 23.53 -29.85 6.00
CA ALA A 641 22.85 -30.33 4.80
C ALA A 641 21.32 -30.38 4.97
N ARG A 642 20.85 -30.81 6.15
CA ARG A 642 19.42 -30.86 6.49
C ARG A 642 18.84 -29.46 6.67
N THR A 643 19.55 -28.55 7.33
CA THR A 643 19.13 -27.14 7.42
C THR A 643 19.07 -26.48 6.04
N TYR A 644 20.05 -26.72 5.17
CA TYR A 644 20.06 -26.20 3.81
C TYR A 644 18.88 -26.73 2.99
N LYS A 645 18.50 -28.00 3.14
CA LYS A 645 17.30 -28.58 2.51
C LYS A 645 16.00 -27.89 2.94
N LYS A 646 15.91 -27.38 4.17
CA LYS A 646 14.74 -26.60 4.63
C LYS A 646 14.65 -25.27 3.87
N SER A 647 15.79 -24.66 3.53
CA SER A 647 15.87 -23.44 2.72
C SER A 647 15.74 -23.70 1.21
N PHE A 648 16.19 -24.86 0.73
CA PHE A 648 16.13 -25.29 -0.66
C PHE A 648 15.63 -26.75 -0.75
N SER A 649 14.32 -26.92 -0.94
CA SER A 649 13.64 -28.22 -0.84
C SER A 649 14.17 -29.29 -1.79
N ASP A 650 14.68 -28.88 -2.94
CA ASP A 650 15.16 -29.78 -4.00
C ASP A 650 16.59 -30.28 -3.74
N TYR A 651 17.26 -29.75 -2.69
CA TYR A 651 18.60 -30.17 -2.31
C TYR A 651 18.64 -31.62 -1.80
N ASP A 652 19.58 -32.41 -2.33
CA ASP A 652 19.88 -33.75 -1.84
C ASP A 652 20.73 -33.70 -0.56
N ALA A 653 20.07 -33.78 0.59
CA ALA A 653 20.72 -33.83 1.90
C ALA A 653 21.31 -35.21 2.25
N GLU A 654 21.22 -36.23 1.38
CA GLU A 654 21.83 -37.54 1.65
C GLU A 654 23.35 -37.48 1.46
N THR A 655 24.06 -37.31 2.57
CA THR A 655 25.52 -37.30 2.61
C THR A 655 26.09 -38.53 3.30
N LYS A 656 27.24 -39.03 2.80
CA LYS A 656 28.05 -40.05 3.47
C LYS A 656 28.93 -39.47 4.59
N GLY A 657 28.96 -38.14 4.72
CA GLY A 657 29.82 -37.41 5.65
C GLY A 657 31.30 -37.46 5.27
N ASP A 658 32.06 -36.52 5.83
CA ASP A 658 33.52 -36.55 5.84
C ASP A 658 34.02 -36.17 7.26
N LYS A 659 35.28 -36.50 7.59
CA LYS A 659 35.86 -36.20 8.90
C LYS A 659 36.49 -34.81 8.98
N GLU A 660 36.85 -34.23 7.84
CA GLU A 660 37.57 -32.96 7.76
C GLU A 660 36.83 -31.97 6.86
N VAL A 661 36.19 -32.46 5.78
CA VAL A 661 35.52 -31.63 4.78
C VAL A 661 34.06 -31.36 5.14
N VAL A 662 33.68 -30.09 5.25
CA VAL A 662 32.31 -29.63 5.52
C VAL A 662 31.48 -29.52 4.25
N ALA A 663 32.07 -29.06 3.16
CA ALA A 663 31.41 -28.95 1.87
C ALA A 663 32.37 -29.08 0.70
N THR A 664 31.85 -29.37 -0.48
CA THR A 664 32.62 -29.50 -1.71
C THR A 664 31.94 -28.74 -2.86
N LEU A 665 32.75 -28.18 -3.74
CA LEU A 665 32.36 -27.65 -5.04
C LEU A 665 33.07 -28.45 -6.14
N SER A 666 32.40 -28.67 -7.27
CA SER A 666 33.02 -29.31 -8.44
C SER A 666 34.01 -28.39 -9.18
N GLY A 667 33.91 -27.09 -8.94
CA GLY A 667 34.72 -26.03 -9.52
C GLY A 667 34.16 -24.66 -9.15
N LYS A 668 34.62 -23.62 -9.84
CA LYS A 668 34.09 -22.25 -9.79
C LYS A 668 34.14 -21.63 -11.20
N PRO A 669 33.54 -20.46 -11.46
CA PRO A 669 33.71 -19.78 -12.75
C PRO A 669 35.19 -19.74 -13.18
N GLY A 670 35.46 -20.11 -14.44
CA GLY A 670 36.82 -20.17 -14.98
C GLY A 670 37.71 -21.33 -14.49
N LEU A 671 37.29 -22.14 -13.50
CA LEU A 671 38.10 -23.22 -12.92
C LEU A 671 37.29 -24.51 -12.69
N THR A 672 37.70 -25.61 -13.31
CA THR A 672 37.00 -26.91 -13.21
C THR A 672 37.60 -27.86 -12.16
N THR A 673 38.48 -27.37 -11.29
CA THR A 673 39.12 -28.22 -10.27
C THR A 673 38.21 -28.23 -9.03
N PRO A 674 37.89 -29.41 -8.46
CA PRO A 674 37.11 -29.49 -7.24
C PRO A 674 37.75 -28.69 -6.09
N ILE A 675 36.92 -28.06 -5.28
CA ILE A 675 37.31 -27.27 -4.12
C ILE A 675 36.65 -27.92 -2.90
N ASP A 676 37.46 -28.31 -1.92
CA ASP A 676 37.00 -28.81 -0.64
C ASP A 676 37.06 -27.66 0.37
N ILE A 677 35.97 -27.48 1.13
CA ILE A 677 35.89 -26.54 2.25
C ILE A 677 35.94 -27.37 3.53
N THR A 678 37.01 -27.21 4.30
CA THR A 678 37.25 -27.95 5.53
C THR A 678 36.56 -27.32 6.74
N ALA A 679 36.51 -28.04 7.85
CA ALA A 679 36.04 -27.51 9.14
C ALA A 679 36.92 -26.34 9.60
N ASP A 680 38.24 -26.43 9.35
CA ASP A 680 39.20 -25.38 9.65
C ASP A 680 38.92 -24.12 8.82
N ASP A 681 38.70 -24.26 7.50
CA ASP A 681 38.40 -23.11 6.62
C ASP A 681 37.12 -22.37 7.06
N LEU A 682 36.07 -23.13 7.41
CA LEU A 682 34.82 -22.54 7.90
C LEU A 682 35.01 -21.86 9.26
N PHE A 683 35.77 -22.46 10.16
CA PHE A 683 35.99 -21.91 11.49
C PHE A 683 36.85 -20.65 11.47
N GLU A 684 37.93 -20.65 10.69
CA GLU A 684 38.79 -19.48 10.49
C GLU A 684 37.99 -18.34 9.83
N TYR A 685 37.19 -18.65 8.81
CA TYR A 685 36.32 -17.67 8.19
C TYR A 685 35.35 -17.06 9.21
N ALA A 686 34.60 -17.88 9.95
CA ALA A 686 33.61 -17.41 10.91
C ALA A 686 34.25 -16.57 12.03
N THR A 687 35.33 -17.06 12.66
CA THR A 687 36.00 -16.37 13.76
C THR A 687 36.69 -15.08 13.32
N SER A 688 37.15 -14.98 12.07
CA SER A 688 37.64 -13.72 11.49
C SER A 688 36.55 -12.64 11.39
N LYS A 689 35.27 -13.03 11.32
CA LYS A 689 34.14 -12.10 11.27
C LYS A 689 33.65 -11.75 12.66
N ASN A 690 33.14 -12.72 13.42
CA ASN A 690 32.47 -12.45 14.70
C ASN A 690 32.86 -13.38 15.85
N SER A 691 34.16 -13.43 16.18
CA SER A 691 34.66 -14.22 17.31
C SER A 691 34.01 -13.86 18.66
N ALA A 692 33.68 -12.59 18.90
CA ALA A 692 33.08 -12.14 20.16
C ALA A 692 31.68 -12.73 20.36
N LEU A 693 30.76 -12.59 19.40
CA LEU A 693 29.40 -13.16 19.53
C LEU A 693 29.43 -14.68 19.64
N TYR A 694 30.24 -15.37 18.83
CA TYR A 694 30.32 -16.82 18.91
C TYR A 694 30.86 -17.28 20.25
N LEU A 695 31.83 -16.55 20.81
CA LEU A 695 32.35 -16.85 22.14
C LEU A 695 31.31 -16.59 23.22
N MET A 696 30.52 -15.51 23.13
CA MET A 696 29.35 -15.30 24.02
C MET A 696 28.36 -16.46 23.94
N PHE A 697 28.05 -16.99 22.76
CA PHE A 697 27.14 -18.13 22.66
C PHE A 697 27.74 -19.41 23.27
N ALA A 698 29.05 -19.64 23.10
CA ALA A 698 29.74 -20.81 23.62
C ALA A 698 29.99 -20.74 25.14
N SER A 699 30.21 -19.55 25.70
CA SER A 699 30.57 -19.34 27.10
C SER A 699 29.36 -19.23 28.03
N LEU A 700 28.19 -18.78 27.54
CA LEU A 700 27.06 -18.39 28.39
C LEU A 700 26.67 -19.47 29.40
N HIS A 701 26.57 -20.72 28.95
CA HIS A 701 26.25 -21.85 29.83
C HIS A 701 27.29 -22.01 30.95
N LYS A 702 28.58 -21.94 30.62
CA LYS A 702 29.67 -22.09 31.60
C LYS A 702 29.76 -20.89 32.53
N GLU A 703 29.52 -19.68 32.03
CA GLU A 703 29.46 -18.47 32.85
C GLU A 703 28.38 -18.59 33.93
N LEU A 704 27.15 -18.97 33.54
CA LEU A 704 26.02 -19.13 34.45
C LEU A 704 26.19 -20.28 35.45
N LEU A 705 26.96 -21.32 35.11
CA LEU A 705 27.14 -22.51 35.97
C LEU A 705 28.36 -22.44 36.89
N TYR A 706 29.48 -21.90 36.40
CA TYR A 706 30.78 -22.06 37.04
C TYR A 706 31.39 -20.74 37.52
N ALA A 707 31.02 -19.62 36.90
CA ALA A 707 31.59 -18.31 37.24
C ALA A 707 30.70 -17.48 38.19
N THR A 708 29.47 -17.93 38.47
CA THR A 708 28.51 -17.24 39.35
C THR A 708 27.89 -18.20 40.37
N THR A 709 27.17 -17.65 41.35
CA THR A 709 26.43 -18.45 42.34
C THR A 709 25.02 -18.84 41.89
N TYR A 710 24.56 -18.36 40.72
CA TYR A 710 23.17 -18.50 40.28
C TYR A 710 22.72 -19.97 40.24
N TYR A 711 23.57 -20.87 39.75
CA TYR A 711 23.25 -22.31 39.75
C TYR A 711 23.10 -22.84 41.17
N THR A 712 24.05 -22.56 42.06
CA THR A 712 24.01 -23.07 43.43
C THR A 712 22.84 -22.53 44.22
N ASP A 713 22.44 -21.28 43.96
CA ASP A 713 21.32 -20.62 44.62
C ASP A 713 19.98 -21.18 44.13
N SER A 714 19.87 -21.50 42.83
CA SER A 714 18.64 -22.05 42.22
C SER A 714 18.47 -23.56 42.36
N PHE A 715 19.55 -24.33 42.26
CA PHE A 715 19.53 -25.79 42.12
C PHE A 715 20.32 -26.52 43.21
N GLY A 716 21.04 -25.82 44.08
CA GLY A 716 21.95 -26.39 45.07
C GLY A 716 23.29 -26.85 44.47
N THR A 717 24.10 -27.56 45.26
CA THR A 717 25.49 -27.89 44.90
C THR A 717 25.67 -29.10 43.98
N GLN A 718 24.58 -29.79 43.57
CA GLN A 718 24.65 -30.99 42.73
C GLN A 718 24.60 -30.60 41.25
N MET A 719 25.75 -30.59 40.58
CA MET A 719 25.85 -30.17 39.16
C MET A 719 25.39 -31.25 38.16
N ASP A 720 25.27 -32.51 38.57
CA ASP A 720 24.73 -33.57 37.70
C ASP A 720 23.20 -33.44 37.65
N PHE A 721 22.68 -32.93 36.53
CA PHE A 721 21.26 -32.60 36.34
C PHE A 721 20.34 -33.78 36.66
N TYR A 722 20.70 -35.01 36.25
CA TYR A 722 19.88 -36.20 36.49
C TYR A 722 19.98 -36.75 37.93
N LYS A 723 20.97 -36.28 38.71
CA LYS A 723 21.10 -36.60 40.15
C LYS A 723 20.66 -35.46 41.05
N ASN A 724 20.41 -34.28 40.51
CA ASN A 724 19.96 -33.12 41.26
C ASN A 724 18.49 -33.31 41.66
N LYS A 725 18.22 -33.13 42.95
CA LYS A 725 16.90 -33.38 43.58
C LYS A 725 16.19 -32.09 43.99
N SER A 726 16.67 -30.94 43.54
CA SER A 726 15.94 -29.69 43.71
C SER A 726 14.59 -29.79 42.99
N GLN A 727 13.57 -29.17 43.55
CA GLN A 727 12.24 -29.15 42.92
C GLN A 727 12.33 -28.51 41.53
N ARG A 728 13.12 -27.44 41.38
CA ARG A 728 13.34 -26.76 40.11
C ARG A 728 13.92 -27.69 39.04
N MET A 729 14.93 -28.50 39.35
CA MET A 729 15.45 -29.48 38.40
C MET A 729 14.39 -30.55 38.05
N SER A 730 13.59 -30.99 39.02
CA SER A 730 12.48 -31.92 38.76
C SER A 730 11.45 -31.34 37.78
N ASP A 731 11.14 -30.04 37.92
CA ASP A 731 10.21 -29.34 37.02
C ASP A 731 10.80 -29.24 35.60
N LEU A 732 12.10 -28.91 35.47
CA LEU A 732 12.78 -28.87 34.16
C LEU A 732 12.89 -30.24 33.49
N LEU A 733 13.17 -31.30 34.24
CA LEU A 733 13.17 -32.66 33.70
C LEU A 733 11.77 -33.07 33.21
N THR A 734 10.71 -32.67 33.93
CA THR A 734 9.32 -32.89 33.50
C THR A 734 9.00 -32.10 32.23
N TYR A 735 9.51 -30.88 32.10
CA TYR A 735 9.40 -30.10 30.86
C TYR A 735 10.06 -30.80 29.67
N VAL A 736 11.29 -31.32 29.83
CA VAL A 736 11.98 -32.09 28.78
C VAL A 736 11.20 -33.35 28.40
N ASP A 737 10.62 -34.06 29.37
CA ASP A 737 9.74 -35.21 29.09
C ASP A 737 8.49 -34.79 28.30
N SER A 738 7.91 -33.62 28.61
CA SER A 738 6.72 -33.10 27.91
C SER A 738 6.97 -32.78 26.43
N ILE A 739 8.18 -32.33 26.07
CA ILE A 739 8.59 -32.09 24.67
C ILE A 739 8.52 -33.40 23.87
N LYS A 740 8.95 -34.50 24.48
CA LYS A 740 8.94 -35.83 23.86
C LYS A 740 7.52 -36.36 23.68
N ASP A 741 6.65 -36.12 24.65
CA ASP A 741 5.23 -36.45 24.54
C ASP A 741 4.55 -35.62 23.44
N TYR A 742 4.90 -34.33 23.33
CA TYR A 742 4.38 -33.44 22.28
C TYR A 742 4.83 -33.86 20.87
N TYR A 743 6.09 -34.27 20.68
CA TYR A 743 6.55 -34.87 19.44
C TYR A 743 5.69 -36.09 19.04
N GLY A 744 5.42 -36.98 20.00
CA GLY A 744 4.55 -38.15 19.79
C GLY A 744 3.12 -37.75 19.41
N TYR A 745 2.58 -36.69 20.02
CA TYR A 745 1.30 -36.10 19.65
C TYR A 745 1.31 -35.56 18.22
N LEU A 746 2.29 -34.73 17.83
CA LEU A 746 2.39 -34.19 16.48
C LEU A 746 2.46 -35.29 15.42
N GLN A 747 3.27 -36.32 15.66
CA GLN A 747 3.35 -37.48 14.78
C GLN A 747 1.97 -38.14 14.60
N SER A 748 1.17 -38.25 15.67
CA SER A 748 -0.19 -38.79 15.60
C SER A 748 -1.15 -37.88 14.82
N VAL A 749 -1.02 -36.56 14.94
CA VAL A 749 -1.86 -35.57 14.23
C VAL A 749 -1.62 -35.63 12.72
N TYR A 750 -0.36 -35.67 12.28
CA TYR A 750 0.00 -35.80 10.86
C TYR A 750 -0.46 -37.14 10.27
N GLN A 751 -0.41 -38.23 11.04
CA GLN A 751 -0.94 -39.52 10.61
C GLN A 751 -2.48 -39.53 10.45
N GLN A 752 -3.18 -38.76 11.28
CA GLN A 752 -4.66 -38.71 11.29
C GLN A 752 -5.26 -37.73 10.28
N ASN A 753 -4.49 -36.73 9.83
CA ASN A 753 -4.96 -35.65 8.97
C ASN A 753 -4.19 -35.60 7.65
N PRO A 754 -4.74 -36.17 6.56
CA PRO A 754 -4.09 -36.22 5.25
C PRO A 754 -3.74 -34.83 4.66
N MET A 755 -4.38 -33.77 5.16
CA MET A 755 -4.15 -32.39 4.72
C MET A 755 -2.76 -31.86 5.14
N TYR A 756 -2.15 -32.38 6.20
CA TYR A 756 -0.83 -31.94 6.67
C TYR A 756 0.34 -32.65 5.96
N GLY A 757 0.07 -33.59 5.07
CA GLY A 757 1.10 -34.32 4.34
C GLY A 757 1.93 -35.26 5.22
N THR A 758 3.21 -35.43 4.89
CA THR A 758 4.11 -36.33 5.63
C THR A 758 4.74 -35.58 6.79
N PHE A 759 4.80 -36.23 7.97
CA PHE A 759 5.45 -35.66 9.14
C PHE A 759 6.91 -35.28 8.81
N PRO A 760 7.32 -34.02 9.02
CA PRO A 760 8.55 -33.49 8.42
C PRO A 760 9.86 -33.89 9.13
N TYR A 761 9.78 -34.61 10.25
CA TYR A 761 10.94 -35.05 11.03
C TYR A 761 11.07 -36.58 11.00
N ASP A 762 12.26 -37.08 10.67
CA ASP A 762 12.55 -38.52 10.60
C ASP A 762 12.75 -39.13 12.01
N SER A 763 13.14 -38.31 12.98
CA SER A 763 13.40 -38.75 14.37
C SER A 763 13.16 -37.65 15.40
N PHE A 764 13.05 -38.04 16.67
CA PHE A 764 12.99 -37.10 17.78
C PHE A 764 14.25 -36.21 17.86
N LEU A 765 15.43 -36.75 17.54
CA LEU A 765 16.68 -35.97 17.53
C LEU A 765 16.66 -34.87 16.45
N GLU A 766 16.06 -35.15 15.29
CA GLU A 766 15.89 -34.16 14.23
C GLU A 766 14.86 -33.09 14.63
N TYR A 767 13.75 -33.50 15.25
CA TYR A 767 12.77 -32.58 15.80
C TYR A 767 13.39 -31.62 16.82
N ILE A 768 14.15 -32.13 17.80
CA ILE A 768 14.76 -31.26 18.82
C ILE A 768 15.89 -30.39 18.26
N TYR A 769 16.61 -30.87 17.24
CA TYR A 769 17.61 -30.05 16.57
C TYR A 769 16.98 -28.81 15.91
N PHE A 770 15.85 -28.99 15.22
CA PHE A 770 15.17 -27.92 14.50
C PHE A 770 14.29 -27.03 15.37
N GLU A 771 13.57 -27.60 16.35
CA GLU A 771 12.62 -26.86 17.18
C GLU A 771 13.23 -26.35 18.49
N HIS A 772 14.39 -26.87 18.89
CA HIS A 772 15.06 -26.53 20.15
C HIS A 772 16.53 -26.20 19.94
N ASN A 773 16.80 -25.12 19.19
CA ASN A 773 18.06 -24.40 19.23
C ASN A 773 19.34 -25.20 18.87
N GLY A 774 19.22 -26.24 18.04
CA GLY A 774 20.33 -27.07 17.62
C GLY A 774 20.69 -28.19 18.60
N ALA A 775 19.81 -28.51 19.56
CA ALA A 775 20.01 -29.60 20.51
C ALA A 775 20.21 -30.95 19.80
N LYS A 776 21.27 -31.68 20.14
CA LYS A 776 21.61 -32.98 19.52
C LYS A 776 21.26 -34.17 20.42
N SER A 777 20.82 -33.89 21.65
CA SER A 777 20.50 -34.90 22.65
C SER A 777 19.50 -34.37 23.68
N GLU A 778 18.85 -35.27 24.42
CA GLU A 778 18.03 -34.92 25.59
C GLU A 778 18.87 -34.22 26.69
N SER A 779 20.17 -34.50 26.75
CA SER A 779 21.09 -33.82 27.67
C SER A 779 21.33 -32.36 27.27
N ASP A 780 21.33 -32.05 25.97
CA ASP A 780 21.39 -30.66 25.49
C ASP A 780 20.08 -29.92 25.82
N LEU A 781 18.92 -30.56 25.70
CA LEU A 781 17.63 -29.94 26.06
C LEU A 781 17.57 -29.53 27.53
N ILE A 782 17.99 -30.42 28.45
CA ILE A 782 18.02 -30.06 29.87
C ILE A 782 19.08 -28.99 30.15
N ARG A 783 20.21 -29.00 29.44
CA ARG A 783 21.24 -27.96 29.54
C ARG A 783 20.69 -26.59 29.12
N ASP A 784 20.00 -26.54 28.00
CA ASP A 784 19.42 -25.32 27.46
C ASP A 784 18.28 -24.82 28.37
N ALA A 785 17.42 -25.72 28.89
CA ALA A 785 16.38 -25.38 29.86
C ALA A 785 16.95 -24.80 31.18
N VAL A 786 18.05 -25.36 31.67
CA VAL A 786 18.79 -24.83 32.83
C VAL A 786 19.38 -23.46 32.51
N THR A 787 19.98 -23.30 31.33
CA THR A 787 20.58 -22.03 30.88
C THR A 787 19.53 -20.93 30.82
N SER A 788 18.40 -21.17 30.13
CA SER A 788 17.30 -20.21 30.04
C SER A 788 16.75 -19.81 31.41
N ASN A 789 16.68 -20.74 32.36
CA ASN A 789 16.25 -20.44 33.72
C ASN A 789 17.25 -19.57 34.51
N LEU A 790 18.54 -19.63 34.17
CA LEU A 790 19.60 -18.89 34.84
C LEU A 790 19.87 -17.51 34.23
N GLN A 791 19.55 -17.31 32.95
CA GLN A 791 19.74 -16.05 32.24
C GLN A 791 19.09 -14.87 32.97
N SER A 792 17.86 -15.03 33.47
CA SER A 792 17.16 -13.95 34.16
C SER A 792 17.86 -13.49 35.44
N PHE A 793 18.57 -14.37 36.15
CA PHE A 793 19.36 -13.97 37.34
C PHE A 793 20.56 -13.11 36.96
N MET A 794 21.14 -13.38 35.79
CA MET A 794 22.23 -12.56 35.26
C MET A 794 21.72 -11.19 34.81
N ILE A 795 20.51 -11.13 34.24
CA ILE A 795 19.83 -9.85 33.93
C ILE A 795 19.54 -9.07 35.22
N ASP A 796 18.97 -9.71 36.25
CA ASP A 796 18.71 -9.09 37.56
C ASP A 796 20.01 -8.53 38.20
N ASP A 797 21.12 -9.28 38.17
CA ASP A 797 22.43 -8.82 38.67
C ASP A 797 23.00 -7.65 37.86
N SER A 798 22.72 -7.60 36.55
CA SER A 798 23.17 -6.50 35.69
C SER A 798 22.45 -5.18 36.01
N MET A 799 21.21 -5.24 36.51
CA MET A 799 20.46 -4.04 36.91
C MET A 799 21.14 -3.30 38.05
N ASP A 800 21.66 -4.04 39.03
CA ASP A 800 22.44 -3.49 40.14
C ASP A 800 23.85 -3.10 39.69
N THR A 801 24.46 -3.85 38.77
CA THR A 801 25.84 -3.59 38.30
C THR A 801 25.95 -2.30 37.47
N PHE A 802 24.96 -2.03 36.63
CA PHE A 802 24.93 -0.86 35.75
C PHE A 802 23.96 0.23 36.21
N ASP A 803 23.41 0.12 37.43
CA ASP A 803 22.42 1.06 37.98
C ASP A 803 21.26 1.36 37.01
N LEU A 804 20.79 0.35 36.25
CA LEU A 804 19.86 0.54 35.12
C LEU A 804 18.53 1.15 35.55
N LEU A 805 18.07 0.90 36.78
CA LEU A 805 16.85 1.53 37.30
C LEU A 805 17.03 3.02 37.55
N GLU A 806 18.22 3.49 37.93
CA GLU A 806 18.51 4.92 38.05
C GLU A 806 18.54 5.58 36.66
N LEU A 807 19.08 4.88 35.66
CA LEU A 807 19.14 5.34 34.28
C LEU A 807 17.74 5.55 33.68
N VAL A 808 16.81 4.60 33.87
CA VAL A 808 15.47 4.68 33.27
C VAL A 808 14.43 5.41 34.14
N TYR A 809 14.74 5.69 35.41
CA TYR A 809 13.80 6.36 36.32
C TYR A 809 13.34 7.75 35.86
N PRO A 810 14.20 8.63 35.28
CA PRO A 810 13.78 9.90 34.70
C PRO A 810 12.64 9.75 33.69
N SER A 811 12.69 8.74 32.81
CA SER A 811 11.62 8.49 31.82
C SER A 811 10.32 7.99 32.47
N ILE A 812 10.39 7.25 33.59
CA ILE A 812 9.19 6.90 34.38
C ILE A 812 8.56 8.16 34.99
N VAL A 813 9.38 9.09 35.50
CA VAL A 813 8.92 10.37 36.05
C VAL A 813 8.31 11.25 34.96
N GLU A 814 8.91 11.26 33.77
CA GLU A 814 8.40 11.93 32.58
C GLU A 814 7.04 11.36 32.16
N ASN A 815 6.93 10.03 32.01
CA ASN A 815 5.66 9.34 31.69
C ASN A 815 4.54 9.70 32.68
N TYR A 816 4.88 9.81 33.96
CA TYR A 816 3.94 10.26 34.99
C TYR A 816 3.55 11.74 34.83
N THR A 817 4.54 12.60 34.59
CA THR A 817 4.38 14.06 34.55
C THR A 817 3.50 14.47 33.37
N ASN A 818 3.76 13.88 32.21
CA ASN A 818 3.09 14.15 30.94
C ASN A 818 1.88 13.26 30.67
N TYR A 819 1.45 12.46 31.67
CA TYR A 819 0.33 11.55 31.52
C TYR A 819 -0.93 12.24 30.99
N PHE A 820 -1.51 11.62 29.98
CA PHE A 820 -2.89 11.83 29.57
C PHE A 820 -3.53 10.50 29.16
N SER A 821 -4.85 10.46 29.18
CA SER A 821 -5.66 9.43 28.54
C SER A 821 -6.89 10.10 27.94
N LEU A 822 -6.95 10.16 26.60
CA LEU A 822 -7.91 10.97 25.85
C LEU A 822 -8.41 10.20 24.63
N ASN A 823 -9.73 10.21 24.40
CA ASN A 823 -10.23 9.86 23.07
C ASN A 823 -10.04 11.06 22.15
N VAL A 824 -9.43 10.89 20.99
CA VAL A 824 -8.98 12.01 20.15
C VAL A 824 -9.57 11.94 18.74
N VAL A 825 -10.20 13.04 18.33
CA VAL A 825 -10.56 13.30 16.93
C VAL A 825 -9.95 14.65 16.57
N HIS A 826 -9.35 14.76 15.38
CA HIS A 826 -8.79 16.03 14.93
C HIS A 826 -9.35 16.46 13.58
N LEU A 827 -9.36 17.78 13.37
CA LEU A 827 -9.48 18.42 12.07
C LEU A 827 -8.09 18.95 11.70
N LEU A 828 -7.58 18.52 10.54
CA LEU A 828 -6.32 18.98 9.97
C LEU A 828 -6.61 19.94 8.81
N ILE A 829 -6.03 21.14 8.90
CA ILE A 829 -5.88 22.08 7.78
C ILE A 829 -4.51 21.81 7.17
N LEU A 830 -4.51 21.35 5.91
CA LEU A 830 -3.29 20.98 5.18
C LEU A 830 -3.19 21.71 3.85
N VAL A 831 -1.99 21.68 3.28
CA VAL A 831 -1.66 22.11 1.92
C VAL A 831 -1.08 20.91 1.17
N ASP A 832 -1.31 20.86 -0.14
CA ASP A 832 -0.97 19.74 -1.04
C ASP A 832 -0.74 20.36 -2.44
N PHE A 833 0.42 20.99 -2.60
CA PHE A 833 0.82 21.80 -3.74
C PHE A 833 1.46 20.97 -4.85
N ASP A 834 2.05 19.81 -4.57
CA ASP A 834 2.54 18.88 -5.58
C ASP A 834 1.41 18.00 -6.19
N GLU A 835 0.26 18.02 -5.52
CA GLU A 835 -0.99 17.34 -5.83
C GLU A 835 -0.93 15.81 -5.68
N ASP A 836 -0.07 15.29 -4.81
CA ASP A 836 0.08 13.84 -4.60
C ASP A 836 -1.02 13.23 -3.69
N GLY A 837 -1.76 14.07 -2.96
CA GLY A 837 -2.84 13.65 -2.05
C GLY A 837 -2.41 13.49 -0.59
N ALA A 838 -1.15 13.75 -0.28
CA ALA A 838 -0.57 13.84 1.05
C ALA A 838 -0.40 15.31 1.47
N PRO A 839 -0.31 15.60 2.78
CA PRO A 839 0.10 16.91 3.25
C PRO A 839 1.57 17.18 2.89
N ASP A 840 1.86 18.36 2.33
CA ASP A 840 3.23 18.85 2.21
C ASP A 840 3.80 19.24 3.59
N ASP A 841 5.12 19.39 3.67
CA ASP A 841 5.78 19.99 4.83
C ASP A 841 5.33 21.46 4.98
N TYR A 842 4.59 21.70 6.05
CA TYR A 842 4.01 23.00 6.38
C TYR A 842 5.06 24.07 6.63
N TYR A 843 6.18 23.71 7.28
CA TYR A 843 7.23 24.66 7.61
C TYR A 843 8.05 25.04 6.36
N ASP A 844 8.35 24.07 5.50
CA ASP A 844 9.00 24.34 4.21
C ASP A 844 8.14 25.25 3.33
N TYR A 845 6.82 25.03 3.33
CA TYR A 845 5.90 25.92 2.64
C TYR A 845 5.93 27.34 3.21
N LEU A 846 5.89 27.51 4.54
CA LEU A 846 6.00 28.83 5.16
C LEU A 846 7.32 29.52 4.80
N ASP A 847 8.43 28.78 4.78
CA ASP A 847 9.75 29.29 4.41
C ASP A 847 9.82 29.67 2.93
N SER A 848 9.08 28.97 2.05
CA SER A 848 8.95 29.32 0.63
C SER A 848 8.24 30.67 0.38
N LEU A 849 7.47 31.16 1.37
CA LEU A 849 6.85 32.48 1.33
C LEU A 849 7.88 33.57 1.71
N GLU A 850 9.01 33.62 1.00
CA GLU A 850 10.20 34.48 1.28
C GLU A 850 9.91 36.02 1.35
N ASP A 851 8.71 36.47 0.97
CA ASP A 851 8.26 37.86 1.09
C ASP A 851 7.41 38.01 2.35
N ASP A 852 7.91 38.76 3.34
CA ASP A 852 7.20 39.07 4.60
C ASP A 852 5.72 39.45 4.39
N ASN A 853 5.37 40.13 3.27
CA ASN A 853 3.98 40.49 2.99
C ASN A 853 3.09 39.30 2.59
N LYS A 854 3.66 38.25 1.98
CA LYS A 854 2.95 37.02 1.62
C LYS A 854 2.72 36.16 2.86
N LEU A 855 3.72 36.03 3.73
CA LEU A 855 3.58 35.32 5.01
C LEU A 855 2.53 36.01 5.89
N ASP A 856 2.58 37.34 6.03
CA ASP A 856 1.58 38.10 6.78
C ASP A 856 0.15 37.93 6.22
N ALA A 857 0.01 37.90 4.90
CA ALA A 857 -1.27 37.68 4.24
C ALA A 857 -1.80 36.25 4.48
N TYR A 858 -0.91 35.26 4.42
CA TYR A 858 -1.22 33.86 4.71
C TYR A 858 -1.67 33.66 6.16
N GLU A 859 -0.92 34.19 7.13
CA GLU A 859 -1.27 34.13 8.55
C GLU A 859 -2.60 34.83 8.85
N THR A 860 -2.86 35.97 8.21
CA THR A 860 -4.16 36.65 8.29
C THR A 860 -5.29 35.77 7.76
N LEU A 861 -5.07 35.09 6.64
CA LEU A 861 -6.06 34.19 6.04
C LEU A 861 -6.28 32.93 6.90
N LYS A 862 -5.21 32.33 7.44
CA LYS A 862 -5.28 31.20 8.39
C LYS A 862 -6.11 31.57 9.61
N ALA A 863 -5.86 32.73 10.21
CA ALA A 863 -6.61 33.22 11.36
C ALA A 863 -8.09 33.45 11.05
N ALA A 864 -8.39 33.99 9.86
CA ALA A 864 -9.77 34.15 9.39
C ALA A 864 -10.45 32.78 9.18
N PHE A 865 -9.73 31.81 8.58
CA PHE A 865 -10.27 30.48 8.35
C PHE A 865 -10.61 29.76 9.66
N TYR A 866 -9.70 29.84 10.64
CA TYR A 866 -9.93 29.30 11.97
C TYR A 866 -11.17 29.91 12.64
N GLN A 867 -11.42 31.21 12.45
CA GLN A 867 -12.64 31.84 12.96
C GLN A 867 -13.91 31.30 12.27
N GLU A 868 -13.93 31.17 10.95
CA GLU A 868 -15.08 30.62 10.20
C GLU A 868 -15.34 29.16 10.57
N ILE A 869 -14.29 28.37 10.80
CA ILE A 869 -14.40 27.00 11.32
C ILE A 869 -15.07 26.99 12.70
N ASN A 870 -14.61 27.84 13.62
CA ASN A 870 -15.21 27.93 14.96
C ASN A 870 -16.66 28.41 14.91
N ASP A 871 -16.99 29.36 14.04
CA ASP A 871 -18.35 29.87 13.88
C ASP A 871 -19.28 28.78 13.32
N TYR A 872 -18.80 27.94 12.41
CA TYR A 872 -19.54 26.77 11.91
C TYR A 872 -19.76 25.72 13.00
N LEU A 873 -18.73 25.41 13.79
CA LEU A 873 -18.79 24.41 14.86
C LEU A 873 -19.49 24.89 16.13
N ALA A 874 -19.83 26.18 16.22
CA ALA A 874 -20.63 26.71 17.34
C ALA A 874 -22.09 26.20 17.34
N ASP A 875 -22.54 25.60 16.24
CA ASP A 875 -23.82 24.88 16.15
C ASP A 875 -23.64 23.41 16.60
N GLU A 876 -24.44 22.98 17.58
CA GLU A 876 -24.36 21.63 18.17
C GLU A 876 -24.72 20.51 17.18
N ASP A 877 -25.39 20.82 16.06
CA ASP A 877 -25.69 19.85 15.00
C ASP A 877 -24.49 19.62 14.04
N ASN A 878 -23.42 20.43 14.15
CA ASN A 878 -22.24 20.36 13.31
C ASN A 878 -21.09 19.58 13.97
N SER A 879 -20.21 19.01 13.14
CA SER A 879 -19.03 18.24 13.55
C SER A 879 -17.89 18.44 12.56
N PHE A 880 -16.68 17.98 12.88
CA PHE A 880 -15.57 17.98 11.92
C PHE A 880 -15.92 17.24 10.62
N ASN A 881 -16.66 16.13 10.69
CA ASN A 881 -17.11 15.40 9.51
C ASN A 881 -18.07 16.21 8.63
N SER A 882 -19.05 16.90 9.24
CA SER A 882 -19.99 17.74 8.49
C SER A 882 -19.30 18.97 7.90
N LEU A 883 -18.32 19.55 8.62
CA LEU A 883 -17.50 20.66 8.14
C LEU A 883 -16.66 20.24 6.93
N VAL A 884 -15.89 19.16 7.01
CA VAL A 884 -15.09 18.66 5.88
C VAL A 884 -15.99 18.39 4.66
N SER A 885 -17.15 17.78 4.87
CA SER A 885 -18.11 17.51 3.79
C SER A 885 -18.66 18.80 3.17
N THR A 886 -18.99 19.80 4.00
CA THR A 886 -19.51 21.10 3.57
C THR A 886 -18.45 21.88 2.80
N TYR A 887 -17.24 21.98 3.36
CA TYR A 887 -16.10 22.66 2.75
C TYR A 887 -15.72 22.07 1.39
N ARG A 888 -15.64 20.73 1.30
CA ARG A 888 -15.35 20.04 0.03
C ARG A 888 -16.44 20.28 -1.01
N SER A 889 -17.70 20.38 -0.59
CA SER A 889 -18.84 20.62 -1.49
C SER A 889 -19.04 22.09 -1.87
N ALA A 890 -18.40 23.02 -1.17
CA ALA A 890 -18.52 24.46 -1.43
C ALA A 890 -17.78 24.86 -2.70
N ALA A 891 -18.36 25.78 -3.47
CA ALA A 891 -17.76 26.31 -4.68
C ALA A 891 -16.52 27.18 -4.39
N TYR A 892 -15.72 27.46 -5.42
CA TYR A 892 -14.58 28.39 -5.31
C TYR A 892 -15.01 29.85 -5.11
N ASP A 893 -16.23 30.22 -5.50
CA ASP A 893 -16.84 31.54 -5.30
C ASP A 893 -17.76 31.59 -4.06
N ASP A 894 -17.85 30.50 -3.30
CA ASP A 894 -18.61 30.45 -2.05
C ASP A 894 -18.18 31.59 -1.10
N GLU A 895 -19.17 32.33 -0.57
CA GLU A 895 -18.94 33.54 0.21
C GLU A 895 -18.14 33.26 1.50
N THR A 896 -18.23 32.05 2.05
CA THR A 896 -17.56 31.66 3.30
C THR A 896 -16.28 30.87 3.02
N TRP A 897 -16.38 29.80 2.21
CA TRP A 897 -15.31 28.81 2.06
C TRP A 897 -14.42 29.05 0.83
N GLY A 898 -14.94 29.73 -0.19
CA GLY A 898 -14.30 29.84 -1.51
C GLY A 898 -12.94 30.53 -1.45
N ALA A 899 -12.79 31.57 -0.62
CA ALA A 899 -11.53 32.29 -0.45
C ALA A 899 -10.40 31.39 0.08
N TYR A 900 -10.69 30.47 1.00
CA TYR A 900 -9.72 29.54 1.56
C TYR A 900 -9.32 28.46 0.55
N LYS A 901 -10.29 27.92 -0.18
CA LYS A 901 -10.04 26.94 -1.24
C LYS A 901 -9.13 27.52 -2.33
N LYS A 902 -9.37 28.78 -2.73
CA LYS A 902 -8.53 29.50 -3.71
C LYS A 902 -7.06 29.65 -3.27
N ASN A 903 -6.81 29.62 -1.96
CA ASN A 903 -5.46 29.71 -1.40
C ASN A 903 -4.87 28.33 -1.04
N GLY A 904 -5.49 27.23 -1.49
CA GLY A 904 -4.95 25.88 -1.37
C GLY A 904 -5.26 25.17 -0.04
N PHE A 905 -6.06 25.76 0.84
CA PHE A 905 -6.43 25.10 2.10
C PHE A 905 -7.30 23.87 1.86
N MET A 906 -6.89 22.75 2.46
CA MET A 906 -7.62 21.50 2.46
C MET A 906 -7.98 21.09 3.89
N LEU A 907 -9.11 20.39 4.03
CA LEU A 907 -9.54 19.86 5.31
C LEU A 907 -9.58 18.32 5.30
N LEU A 908 -9.06 17.74 6.37
CA LEU A 908 -9.10 16.32 6.70
C LEU A 908 -9.58 16.16 8.14
N THR A 909 -10.31 15.08 8.43
CA THR A 909 -10.68 14.71 9.81
C THR A 909 -10.40 13.23 10.02
N GLN A 910 -9.87 12.88 11.19
CA GLN A 910 -9.54 11.50 11.54
C GLN A 910 -9.86 11.23 13.02
N ASP A 911 -10.35 10.02 13.29
CA ASP A 911 -10.42 9.44 14.63
C ASP A 911 -9.09 8.74 14.89
N LEU A 912 -8.37 9.21 15.91
CA LEU A 912 -7.01 8.76 16.22
C LEU A 912 -6.99 7.68 17.31
N ASN A 913 -8.15 7.22 17.79
CA ASN A 913 -8.20 6.16 18.79
C ASN A 913 -7.66 4.84 18.23
N ILE A 914 -6.84 4.14 19.01
CA ILE A 914 -6.12 2.95 18.56
C ILE A 914 -7.04 1.74 18.61
N LYS A 915 -7.20 1.03 17.48
CA LYS A 915 -8.00 -0.20 17.42
C LYS A 915 -7.31 -1.33 18.16
N ASP A 916 -8.08 -2.10 18.92
CA ASP A 916 -7.59 -3.29 19.62
C ASP A 916 -7.13 -4.37 18.60
N SER A 917 -5.95 -4.94 18.83
CA SER A 917 -5.35 -5.94 17.96
C SER A 917 -6.11 -7.28 17.94
N SER A 918 -6.92 -7.55 18.97
CA SER A 918 -7.72 -8.76 19.14
C SER A 918 -9.21 -8.59 18.81
N ASP A 919 -9.70 -7.35 18.77
CA ASP A 919 -11.08 -6.99 18.38
C ASP A 919 -11.14 -5.63 17.67
N GLU A 920 -11.21 -5.63 16.33
CA GLU A 920 -11.26 -4.42 15.49
C GLU A 920 -12.45 -3.47 15.79
N ASN A 921 -13.44 -3.89 16.58
CA ASN A 921 -14.57 -3.05 17.01
C ASN A 921 -14.31 -2.31 18.33
N THR A 922 -13.22 -2.63 19.03
CA THR A 922 -12.82 -1.97 20.26
C THR A 922 -11.74 -0.95 19.93
N THR A 923 -11.88 0.27 20.44
CA THR A 923 -10.89 1.35 20.32
C THR A 923 -10.45 1.77 21.71
N HIS A 924 -9.18 2.14 21.81
CA HIS A 924 -8.51 2.57 23.03
C HIS A 924 -8.11 4.04 22.90
N ALA A 925 -8.18 4.73 24.03
CA ALA A 925 -7.77 6.13 24.13
C ALA A 925 -6.27 6.27 23.87
N LEU A 926 -5.87 7.45 23.40
CA LEU A 926 -4.46 7.79 23.28
C LEU A 926 -3.86 8.06 24.65
N HIS A 927 -2.72 7.45 24.91
CA HIS A 927 -1.91 7.66 26.11
C HIS A 927 -0.62 8.40 25.74
N TYR A 928 0.04 9.01 26.74
CA TYR A 928 1.37 9.60 26.51
C TYR A 928 2.41 8.51 26.17
N SER A 929 2.47 7.47 26.99
CA SER A 929 3.36 6.32 26.86
C SER A 929 2.58 5.02 27.01
N GLY A 930 3.20 3.89 26.72
CA GLY A 930 2.59 2.57 26.88
C GLY A 930 2.21 1.92 25.55
N GLU A 931 1.48 0.81 25.60
CA GLU A 931 0.89 0.13 24.43
C GLU A 931 0.10 1.09 23.51
N TYR A 932 -0.60 2.07 24.09
CA TYR A 932 -1.38 3.09 23.38
C TYR A 932 -0.70 4.48 23.40
N GLY A 933 0.61 4.51 23.65
CA GLY A 933 1.43 5.71 23.79
C GLY A 933 1.72 6.42 22.46
N VAL A 934 1.70 7.76 22.45
CA VAL A 934 2.00 8.55 21.26
C VAL A 934 3.28 9.39 21.32
N LYS A 935 3.99 9.43 22.45
CA LYS A 935 5.17 10.29 22.63
C LYS A 935 6.31 10.04 21.62
N ASP A 936 6.46 8.79 21.17
CA ASP A 936 7.53 8.36 20.25
C ASP A 936 7.02 8.14 18.82
N SER A 937 5.70 8.25 18.58
CA SER A 937 5.08 7.97 17.29
C SER A 937 4.50 9.22 16.61
N TYR A 938 4.16 10.25 17.37
CA TYR A 938 3.59 11.51 16.86
C TYR A 938 4.59 12.66 17.07
N VAL A 939 4.45 13.72 16.27
CA VAL A 939 5.31 14.91 16.36
C VAL A 939 5.15 15.63 17.71
N PRO A 940 6.25 16.18 18.29
CA PRO A 940 6.23 16.73 19.66
C PRO A 940 5.18 17.82 19.90
N GLU A 941 4.93 18.68 18.92
CA GLU A 941 3.95 19.78 19.00
C GLU A 941 2.53 19.24 19.22
N PHE A 942 2.17 18.16 18.53
CA PHE A 942 0.87 17.51 18.68
C PHE A 942 0.75 16.82 20.05
N VAL A 943 1.79 16.11 20.49
CA VAL A 943 1.83 15.47 21.82
C VAL A 943 1.70 16.50 22.94
N ASN A 944 2.41 17.64 22.83
CA ASN A 944 2.31 18.74 23.79
C ASN A 944 0.89 19.32 23.85
N ALA A 945 0.21 19.47 22.71
CA ALA A 945 -1.17 19.92 22.70
C ALA A 945 -2.13 18.94 23.42
N LEU A 946 -1.90 17.63 23.33
CA LEU A 946 -2.67 16.64 24.10
C LEU A 946 -2.42 16.74 25.60
N ILE A 947 -1.17 16.98 26.02
CA ILE A 947 -0.80 17.22 27.43
C ILE A 947 -1.51 18.47 27.96
N ASP A 948 -1.50 19.56 27.19
CA ASP A 948 -2.16 20.81 27.54
C ASP A 948 -3.68 20.64 27.64
N LEU A 949 -4.29 19.96 26.66
CA LEU A 949 -5.72 19.66 26.67
C LEU A 949 -6.12 18.80 27.87
N TYR A 950 -5.35 17.76 28.21
CA TYR A 950 -5.60 16.95 29.40
C TYR A 950 -5.54 17.80 30.68
N THR A 951 -4.53 18.68 30.78
CA THR A 951 -4.36 19.59 31.90
C THR A 951 -5.54 20.57 32.00
N GLU A 952 -5.97 21.13 30.88
CA GLU A 952 -7.12 22.02 30.80
C GLU A 952 -8.42 21.31 31.19
N TYR A 953 -8.58 20.05 30.79
CA TYR A 953 -9.78 19.26 31.06
C TYR A 953 -9.94 18.94 32.56
N ASN A 954 -8.83 18.90 33.30
CA ASN A 954 -8.80 18.71 34.75
C ASN A 954 -9.00 20.01 35.55
N LEU A 955 -9.11 21.18 34.89
CA LEU A 955 -9.41 22.43 35.60
C LEU A 955 -10.86 22.44 36.12
N PRO A 956 -11.12 23.02 37.32
CA PRO A 956 -12.44 22.97 37.96
C PRO A 956 -13.62 23.44 37.08
N GLN A 957 -13.39 24.38 36.17
CA GLN A 957 -14.42 24.88 35.25
C GLN A 957 -14.76 23.94 34.08
N ASN A 958 -13.91 22.95 33.79
CA ASN A 958 -14.06 22.04 32.64
C ASN A 958 -14.45 20.60 33.07
N LEU A 959 -14.52 20.32 34.38
CA LEU A 959 -14.81 18.98 34.88
C LEU A 959 -16.16 18.41 34.40
N ASP A 960 -17.17 19.26 34.22
CA ASP A 960 -18.52 18.88 33.79
C ASP A 960 -18.71 18.90 32.26
N LYS A 961 -17.69 19.28 31.48
CA LYS A 961 -17.78 19.30 30.01
C LYS A 961 -17.64 17.89 29.43
N GLU A 962 -18.46 17.58 28.43
CA GLU A 962 -18.43 16.29 27.71
C GLU A 962 -17.26 16.20 26.71
N GLU A 963 -16.77 17.35 26.24
CA GLU A 963 -15.61 17.47 25.36
C GLU A 963 -14.86 18.79 25.52
N LEU A 964 -13.64 18.85 25.01
CA LEU A 964 -12.86 20.06 24.82
C LEU A 964 -12.28 20.11 23.41
N VAL A 965 -12.11 21.33 22.90
CA VAL A 965 -11.49 21.60 21.60
C VAL A 965 -10.32 22.55 21.84
N SER A 966 -9.18 22.27 21.22
CA SER A 966 -7.96 23.08 21.32
C SER A 966 -8.02 24.36 20.47
N SER A 967 -7.09 25.28 20.75
CA SER A 967 -6.67 26.26 19.76
C SER A 967 -5.98 25.57 18.57
N LEU A 968 -5.73 26.34 17.50
CA LEU A 968 -4.94 25.84 16.38
C LEU A 968 -3.53 25.41 16.84
N VAL A 969 -3.10 24.21 16.45
CA VAL A 969 -1.79 23.61 16.76
C VAL A 969 -1.02 23.44 15.46
N ASP A 970 0.10 24.13 15.33
CA ASP A 970 0.93 24.07 14.13
C ASP A 970 1.90 22.89 14.24
N THR A 971 2.00 22.09 13.18
CA THR A 971 2.93 20.96 13.07
C THR A 971 3.49 20.90 11.65
N VAL A 972 4.48 20.04 11.43
CA VAL A 972 5.04 19.75 10.09
C VAL A 972 3.98 19.30 9.07
N ASN A 973 2.88 18.65 9.52
CA ASN A 973 1.84 18.15 8.63
C ASN A 973 0.72 19.17 8.35
N GLY A 974 0.80 20.36 8.95
CA GLY A 974 -0.22 21.40 8.87
C GLY A 974 -0.78 21.82 10.23
N ASN A 975 -1.96 22.45 10.20
CA ASN A 975 -2.57 23.05 11.39
C ASN A 975 -3.73 22.19 11.92
N HIS A 976 -3.64 21.78 13.18
CA HIS A 976 -4.61 20.88 13.80
C HIS A 976 -5.57 21.62 14.73
N ILE A 977 -6.83 21.20 14.72
CA ILE A 977 -7.82 21.48 15.75
C ILE A 977 -8.19 20.14 16.37
N ILE A 978 -7.81 19.94 17.62
CA ILE A 978 -7.94 18.66 18.33
C ILE A 978 -9.16 18.74 19.26
N GLN A 979 -10.08 17.80 19.09
CA GLN A 979 -11.22 17.57 19.97
C GLN A 979 -10.98 16.32 20.81
N VAL A 980 -11.23 16.42 22.11
CA VAL A 980 -10.97 15.34 23.07
C VAL A 980 -12.15 15.06 23.98
N THR A 981 -12.37 13.78 24.30
CA THR A 981 -13.38 13.34 25.27
C THR A 981 -12.78 12.42 26.32
N LYS A 982 -13.46 12.25 27.47
CA LYS A 982 -12.99 11.43 28.59
C LYS A 982 -13.25 9.93 28.34
N PRO A 983 -12.21 9.09 28.28
CA PRO A 983 -12.38 7.64 28.35
C PRO A 983 -12.65 7.18 29.80
N THR A 984 -12.84 5.86 29.99
CA THR A 984 -13.12 5.28 31.32
C THR A 984 -11.94 5.36 32.30
N ASP A 985 -10.73 5.46 31.78
CA ASP A 985 -9.43 5.50 32.47
C ASP A 985 -8.78 6.89 32.43
N PHE A 986 -9.58 7.92 32.21
CA PHE A 986 -9.15 9.33 32.18
C PHE A 986 -8.36 9.80 33.41
N ALA A 987 -8.65 9.27 34.60
CA ALA A 987 -8.04 9.73 35.85
C ALA A 987 -6.58 9.28 35.99
N ARG A 988 -5.64 10.23 36.13
CA ARG A 988 -4.22 9.93 36.35
C ARG A 988 -4.02 9.04 37.59
N PRO A 989 -3.37 7.87 37.44
CA PRO A 989 -3.04 7.03 38.58
C PRO A 989 -2.12 7.74 39.59
N SER A 990 -2.31 7.47 40.89
CA SER A 990 -1.47 8.01 41.97
C SER A 990 -0.68 6.90 42.68
N ALA A 991 0.63 7.11 42.82
CA ALA A 991 1.55 6.23 43.55
C ALA A 991 1.55 6.48 45.08
N GLN A 992 0.72 7.40 45.58
CA GLN A 992 0.63 7.69 46.99
C GLN A 992 0.15 6.45 47.76
N PHE A 993 0.88 6.10 48.80
CA PHE A 993 0.55 4.96 49.65
C PHE A 993 1.08 5.16 51.07
N SER A 994 0.25 4.81 52.06
CA SER A 994 0.63 4.82 53.47
C SER A 994 0.16 3.53 54.13
N GLU A 995 1.03 2.93 54.93
CA GLU A 995 0.70 1.76 55.72
C GLU A 995 -0.40 2.06 56.75
N THR A 996 -1.30 1.10 56.98
CA THR A 996 -2.41 1.28 57.93
C THR A 996 -1.95 1.12 59.38
N ASP A 997 -0.94 0.28 59.63
CA ASP A 997 -0.25 0.13 60.93
C ASP A 997 1.29 0.24 60.76
N PRO A 998 1.86 1.45 60.81
CA PRO A 998 3.31 1.65 60.66
C PRO A 998 4.17 0.95 61.73
N LEU A 999 3.58 0.49 62.85
CA LEU A 999 4.31 -0.25 63.89
C LEU A 999 4.43 -1.75 63.56
N ASN A 1000 3.61 -2.26 62.64
CA ASN A 1000 3.63 -3.64 62.14
C ASN A 1000 3.32 -3.65 60.63
N PRO A 1001 4.24 -3.18 59.77
CA PRO A 1001 3.98 -3.03 58.35
C PRO A 1001 3.61 -4.37 57.71
N GLU A 1002 2.55 -4.35 56.90
CA GLU A 1002 2.10 -5.50 56.10
C GLU A 1002 2.90 -5.60 54.80
N PHE A 1003 3.32 -4.44 54.27
CA PHE A 1003 4.00 -4.29 52.99
C PHE A 1003 5.52 -4.08 53.13
N SER A 1004 6.25 -4.22 52.02
CA SER A 1004 7.71 -4.07 52.01
C SER A 1004 8.17 -2.65 52.31
N ASP A 1005 9.31 -2.51 53.01
CA ASP A 1005 9.95 -1.21 53.23
C ASP A 1005 10.29 -0.54 51.88
N GLY A 1006 10.05 0.78 51.77
CA GLY A 1006 10.15 1.55 50.52
C GLY A 1006 8.85 1.70 49.71
N VAL A 1007 7.78 0.99 50.06
CA VAL A 1007 6.46 1.13 49.38
C VAL A 1007 5.70 2.41 49.73
N GLU A 1008 5.99 2.98 50.91
CA GLU A 1008 5.33 4.17 51.42
C GLU A 1008 5.76 5.40 50.62
N ASN A 1009 4.79 6.18 50.16
CA ASN A 1009 5.03 7.38 49.37
C ASN A 1009 3.96 8.42 49.70
N THR A 1010 4.41 9.63 50.02
CA THR A 1010 3.51 10.75 50.34
C THR A 1010 3.14 11.57 49.11
N SER A 1011 3.87 11.41 48.00
CA SER A 1011 3.66 12.03 46.70
C SER A 1011 2.81 11.13 45.80
N ASP A 1012 2.19 11.71 44.78
CA ASP A 1012 1.51 10.95 43.73
C ASP A 1012 2.50 10.39 42.68
N ILE A 1013 3.70 10.97 42.56
CA ILE A 1013 4.77 10.53 41.66
C ILE A 1013 5.45 9.28 42.25
N PRO A 1014 5.66 8.19 41.48
CA PRO A 1014 6.40 7.01 41.95
C PRO A 1014 7.80 7.36 42.47
N THR A 1015 8.19 6.83 43.63
CA THR A 1015 9.59 6.92 44.08
C THR A 1015 10.43 5.82 43.43
N ILE A 1016 11.74 6.04 43.32
CA ILE A 1016 12.64 5.00 42.81
C ILE A 1016 12.60 3.72 43.66
N GLU A 1017 12.39 3.83 44.98
CA GLU A 1017 12.22 2.65 45.84
C GLU A 1017 10.94 1.87 45.52
N GLN A 1018 9.84 2.55 45.20
CA GLN A 1018 8.63 1.86 44.72
C GLN A 1018 8.89 1.14 43.38
N ILE A 1019 9.67 1.76 42.48
CA ILE A 1019 10.06 1.15 41.20
C ILE A 1019 11.02 -0.04 41.41
N ARG A 1020 12.01 0.04 42.32
CA ARG A 1020 12.88 -1.09 42.68
C ARG A 1020 12.07 -2.28 43.20
N LEU A 1021 11.10 -2.04 44.08
CA LEU A 1021 10.20 -3.10 44.56
C LEU A 1021 9.35 -3.68 43.44
N TYR A 1022 8.81 -2.82 42.55
CA TYR A 1022 8.00 -3.24 41.41
C TYR A 1022 8.82 -4.06 40.40
N ALA A 1023 10.01 -3.61 40.03
CA ALA A 1023 10.92 -4.33 39.14
C ALA A 1023 11.34 -5.68 39.73
N ARG A 1024 11.58 -5.74 41.04
CA ARG A 1024 11.85 -7.01 41.73
C ARG A 1024 10.64 -7.94 41.74
N TYR A 1025 9.44 -7.39 41.93
CA TYR A 1025 8.20 -8.16 41.80
C TYR A 1025 8.06 -8.70 40.36
N TYR A 1026 8.25 -7.85 39.35
CA TYR A 1026 8.15 -8.18 37.93
C TYR A 1026 9.09 -9.33 37.58
N PHE A 1027 10.37 -9.25 37.96
CA PHE A 1027 11.33 -10.34 37.80
C PHE A 1027 10.85 -11.67 38.38
N LEU A 1028 10.39 -11.66 39.64
CA LEU A 1028 9.91 -12.87 40.29
C LEU A 1028 8.63 -13.43 39.62
N ASP A 1029 7.75 -12.56 39.14
CA ASP A 1029 6.52 -12.94 38.43
C ASP A 1029 6.80 -13.58 37.07
N GLN A 1030 7.88 -13.15 36.39
CA GLN A 1030 8.35 -13.80 35.15
C GLN A 1030 8.95 -15.19 35.39
N LEU A 1031 9.51 -15.45 36.58
CA LEU A 1031 10.22 -16.70 36.88
C LEU A 1031 9.37 -17.73 37.62
N TYR A 1032 8.43 -17.26 38.42
CA TYR A 1032 7.69 -18.09 39.38
C TYR A 1032 6.19 -17.86 39.24
N ASP A 1033 5.41 -18.93 39.41
CA ASP A 1033 3.97 -18.80 39.59
C ASP A 1033 3.69 -18.23 40.99
N LEU A 1034 3.67 -16.89 41.09
CA LEU A 1034 3.41 -16.18 42.33
C LEU A 1034 1.94 -16.32 42.79
N THR A 1035 1.06 -16.91 41.97
CA THR A 1035 -0.33 -17.21 42.37
C THR A 1035 -0.43 -18.44 43.28
N ALA A 1036 0.62 -19.29 43.32
CA ALA A 1036 0.68 -20.43 44.20
C ALA A 1036 0.81 -19.99 45.68
N VAL A 1037 -0.09 -20.50 46.53
CA VAL A 1037 -0.18 -20.12 47.95
C VAL A 1037 1.09 -20.43 48.74
N ASP A 1038 1.92 -21.35 48.26
CA ASP A 1038 3.18 -21.78 48.85
C ASP A 1038 4.42 -21.33 48.05
N ALA A 1039 4.32 -20.40 47.09
CA ALA A 1039 5.42 -20.01 46.20
C ALA A 1039 6.72 -19.63 46.94
N GLU A 1040 6.65 -18.80 47.99
CA GLU A 1040 7.80 -18.39 48.79
C GLU A 1040 8.49 -19.57 49.51
N GLU A 1041 7.71 -20.50 50.08
CA GLU A 1041 8.24 -21.69 50.76
C GLU A 1041 8.75 -22.74 49.75
N LYS A 1042 8.02 -22.92 48.66
CA LYS A 1042 8.30 -23.88 47.58
C LYS A 1042 9.60 -23.57 46.86
N TYR A 1043 9.83 -22.30 46.56
CA TYR A 1043 11.00 -21.84 45.80
C TYR A 1043 12.08 -21.18 46.66
N ASN A 1044 11.83 -21.02 47.97
CA ASN A 1044 12.73 -20.35 48.92
C ASN A 1044 13.11 -18.92 48.45
N ILE A 1045 12.09 -18.15 48.07
CA ILE A 1045 12.20 -16.76 47.60
C ILE A 1045 11.46 -15.82 48.55
N VAL A 1046 11.77 -14.52 48.46
CA VAL A 1046 11.05 -13.45 49.17
C VAL A 1046 10.43 -12.52 48.14
N VAL A 1047 9.10 -12.45 48.11
CA VAL A 1047 8.36 -11.62 47.16
C VAL A 1047 8.10 -10.26 47.79
N PRO A 1048 8.43 -9.15 47.11
CA PRO A 1048 8.04 -7.82 47.56
C PRO A 1048 6.53 -7.72 47.78
N LYS A 1049 6.13 -7.33 48.99
CA LYS A 1049 4.71 -7.15 49.33
C LYS A 1049 4.29 -5.74 48.92
N ILE A 1050 3.61 -5.64 47.79
CA ILE A 1050 3.06 -4.40 47.24
C ILE A 1050 1.53 -4.54 47.18
N PRO A 1051 0.74 -3.55 47.64
CA PRO A 1051 -0.71 -3.57 47.47
C PRO A 1051 -1.08 -3.73 45.99
N ALA A 1052 -1.99 -4.65 45.67
CA ALA A 1052 -2.37 -4.93 44.28
C ALA A 1052 -2.87 -3.69 43.53
N THR A 1053 -3.59 -2.80 44.23
CA THR A 1053 -4.06 -1.52 43.67
C THR A 1053 -2.91 -0.56 43.38
N LEU A 1054 -1.85 -0.52 44.19
CA LEU A 1054 -0.68 0.31 43.93
C LEU A 1054 0.15 -0.29 42.79
N ARG A 1055 0.38 -1.60 42.79
CA ARG A 1055 1.12 -2.30 41.74
C ARG A 1055 0.52 -2.04 40.36
N ASN A 1056 -0.80 -2.15 40.21
CA ASN A 1056 -1.49 -1.87 38.94
C ASN A 1056 -1.34 -0.41 38.50
N LYS A 1057 -1.24 0.54 39.43
CA LYS A 1057 -1.02 1.96 39.11
C LYS A 1057 0.42 2.26 38.73
N LEU A 1058 1.40 1.58 39.34
CA LEU A 1058 2.81 1.70 38.95
C LEU A 1058 3.02 1.18 37.53
N ALA A 1059 2.41 0.02 37.22
CA ALA A 1059 2.48 -0.61 35.91
C ALA A 1059 2.15 0.34 34.75
N VAL A 1060 1.13 1.21 34.90
CA VAL A 1060 0.72 2.19 33.87
C VAL A 1060 1.89 3.06 33.36
N PHE A 1061 2.87 3.38 34.21
CA PHE A 1061 4.00 4.24 33.84
C PHE A 1061 5.32 3.50 33.68
N SER A 1062 5.47 2.33 34.30
CA SER A 1062 6.75 1.64 34.45
C SER A 1062 6.82 0.25 33.84
N GLU A 1063 5.69 -0.40 33.50
CA GLU A 1063 5.72 -1.79 33.02
C GLU A 1063 6.58 -1.95 31.78
N ASP A 1064 6.35 -1.14 30.75
CA ASP A 1064 7.10 -1.22 29.49
C ASP A 1064 8.59 -0.89 29.68
N ILE A 1065 8.90 0.19 30.39
CA ILE A 1065 10.30 0.59 30.69
C ILE A 1065 11.01 -0.50 31.50
N VAL A 1066 10.35 -1.09 32.49
CA VAL A 1066 10.91 -2.20 33.28
C VAL A 1066 11.07 -3.44 32.40
N ALA A 1067 10.12 -3.75 31.52
CA ALA A 1067 10.23 -4.88 30.60
C ALA A 1067 11.44 -4.72 29.66
N GLU A 1068 11.72 -3.50 29.18
CA GLU A 1068 12.85 -3.19 28.30
C GLU A 1068 14.23 -3.44 28.94
N VAL A 1069 14.36 -3.22 30.26
CA VAL A 1069 15.60 -3.56 30.98
C VAL A 1069 15.73 -5.06 31.25
N TYR A 1070 14.63 -5.83 31.21
CA TYR A 1070 14.62 -7.29 31.38
C TYR A 1070 14.74 -8.06 30.05
N THR A 1071 15.60 -7.61 29.14
CA THR A 1071 15.75 -8.20 27.79
C THR A 1071 17.05 -8.96 27.59
N MET A 1072 17.14 -9.69 26.48
CA MET A 1072 18.38 -10.35 26.04
C MET A 1072 19.50 -9.37 25.73
N GLY A 1073 19.19 -8.12 25.35
CA GLY A 1073 20.18 -7.06 25.15
C GLY A 1073 20.97 -6.81 26.44
N THR A 1074 20.26 -6.64 27.56
CA THR A 1074 20.85 -6.50 28.90
C THR A 1074 21.78 -7.66 29.27
N LEU A 1075 21.32 -8.90 29.04
CA LEU A 1075 22.14 -10.10 29.27
C LEU A 1075 23.44 -10.03 28.46
N ASN A 1076 23.33 -9.65 27.19
CA ASN A 1076 24.48 -9.60 26.27
C ASN A 1076 25.48 -8.52 26.69
N ILE A 1077 25.03 -7.35 27.14
CA ILE A 1077 25.88 -6.27 27.69
C ILE A 1077 26.69 -6.83 28.86
N TYR A 1078 26.01 -7.38 29.87
CA TYR A 1078 26.68 -7.88 31.06
C TYR A 1078 27.59 -9.08 30.75
N HIS A 1079 27.17 -9.96 29.85
CA HIS A 1079 27.98 -11.10 29.47
C HIS A 1079 29.24 -10.69 28.72
N ALA A 1080 29.14 -9.78 27.75
CA ALA A 1080 30.29 -9.22 27.06
C ALA A 1080 31.25 -8.55 28.06
N ASP A 1081 30.73 -7.78 29.02
CA ASP A 1081 31.53 -7.16 30.07
C ASP A 1081 32.30 -8.19 30.92
N ARG A 1082 31.63 -9.27 31.33
CA ARG A 1082 32.29 -10.35 32.07
C ARG A 1082 33.37 -11.05 31.25
N LEU A 1083 33.20 -11.20 29.94
CA LEU A 1083 34.20 -11.81 29.06
C LEU A 1083 35.42 -10.91 28.81
N LEU A 1084 35.38 -9.62 29.16
CA LEU A 1084 36.57 -8.76 29.16
C LEU A 1084 37.61 -9.21 30.20
N ASN A 1085 37.17 -9.90 31.25
CA ASN A 1085 38.04 -10.46 32.29
C ASN A 1085 38.49 -11.88 31.93
N GLY A 1086 39.01 -12.07 30.74
CA GLY A 1086 39.54 -13.35 30.26
C GLY A 1086 40.86 -13.19 29.54
N GLN A 1087 41.40 -14.32 29.10
CA GLN A 1087 42.63 -14.37 28.32
C GLN A 1087 42.48 -15.29 27.10
N PHE A 1088 43.26 -15.00 26.06
CA PHE A 1088 43.29 -15.77 24.81
C PHE A 1088 44.64 -16.48 24.67
N PRO A 1089 44.72 -17.79 24.97
CA PRO A 1089 45.95 -18.56 24.74
C PRO A 1089 46.36 -18.59 23.26
N ASP A 1090 47.64 -18.83 22.99
CA ASP A 1090 48.15 -19.00 21.62
C ASP A 1090 47.33 -20.09 20.88
N ASN A 1091 46.75 -19.71 19.74
CA ASN A 1091 45.82 -20.55 18.99
C ASN A 1091 45.96 -20.31 17.47
N ASP A 1092 46.05 -21.40 16.70
CA ASP A 1092 46.30 -21.34 15.25
C ASP A 1092 45.10 -20.75 14.46
N TYR A 1093 43.89 -20.72 15.02
CA TYR A 1093 42.70 -20.13 14.40
C TYR A 1093 42.53 -18.64 14.70
N VAL A 1094 43.42 -18.06 15.50
CA VAL A 1094 43.32 -16.67 15.96
C VAL A 1094 44.37 -15.81 15.26
N THR A 1095 43.92 -14.98 14.32
CA THR A 1095 44.80 -14.04 13.59
C THR A 1095 44.88 -12.66 14.24
N ARG A 1096 43.93 -12.34 15.12
CA ARG A 1096 43.86 -11.09 15.90
C ARG A 1096 44.68 -11.20 17.18
N THR A 1097 45.24 -10.09 17.62
CA THR A 1097 45.86 -9.98 18.95
C THR A 1097 44.81 -10.08 20.05
N GLU A 1098 45.22 -10.49 21.25
CA GLU A 1098 44.35 -10.52 22.44
C GLU A 1098 43.66 -9.16 22.68
N ALA A 1099 44.38 -8.05 22.50
CA ALA A 1099 43.82 -6.71 22.64
C ALA A 1099 42.71 -6.43 21.61
N GLU A 1100 42.88 -6.85 20.35
CA GLU A 1100 41.85 -6.72 19.32
C GLU A 1100 40.62 -7.57 19.63
N LEU A 1101 40.79 -8.79 20.16
CA LEU A 1101 39.68 -9.65 20.55
C LEU A 1101 38.89 -9.10 21.74
N LEU A 1102 39.57 -8.56 22.75
CA LEU A 1102 38.93 -7.88 23.88
C LEU A 1102 38.23 -6.59 23.44
N GLN A 1103 38.79 -5.88 22.46
CA GLN A 1103 38.13 -4.71 21.87
C GLN A 1103 36.83 -5.09 21.18
N LEU A 1104 36.74 -6.25 20.51
CA LEU A 1104 35.47 -6.71 19.92
C LEU A 1104 34.38 -6.90 20.99
N PHE A 1105 34.70 -7.44 22.16
CA PHE A 1105 33.72 -7.51 23.27
C PHE A 1105 33.30 -6.13 23.76
N THR A 1106 34.24 -5.18 23.84
CA THR A 1106 33.92 -3.80 24.20
C THR A 1106 32.96 -3.18 23.17
N ASN A 1107 33.24 -3.36 21.88
CA ASN A 1107 32.38 -2.86 20.81
C ASN A 1107 31.01 -3.55 20.83
N THR A 1108 30.95 -4.87 21.00
CA THR A 1108 29.68 -5.61 21.12
C THR A 1108 28.88 -5.15 22.35
N LYS A 1109 29.53 -4.95 23.50
CA LYS A 1109 28.90 -4.42 24.71
C LYS A 1109 28.29 -3.04 24.44
N ASN A 1110 29.09 -2.14 23.88
CA ASN A 1110 28.67 -0.77 23.60
C ASN A 1110 27.55 -0.73 22.56
N ALA A 1111 27.61 -1.55 21.51
CA ALA A 1111 26.56 -1.66 20.50
C ALA A 1111 25.22 -2.08 21.13
N TYR A 1112 25.21 -3.12 21.97
CA TYR A 1112 24.00 -3.49 22.71
C TYR A 1112 23.55 -2.40 23.69
N TYR A 1113 24.49 -1.77 24.40
CA TYR A 1113 24.18 -0.70 25.36
C TYR A 1113 23.54 0.49 24.66
N GLN A 1114 24.12 0.95 23.54
CA GLN A 1114 23.63 2.05 22.75
C GLN A 1114 22.21 1.78 22.24
N THR A 1115 22.01 0.61 21.61
CA THR A 1115 20.68 0.19 21.11
C THR A 1115 19.61 0.16 22.21
N MET A 1116 19.98 -0.28 23.42
CA MET A 1116 19.02 -0.49 24.50
C MET A 1116 18.78 0.76 25.34
N TYR A 1117 19.81 1.58 25.56
CA TYR A 1117 19.82 2.56 26.65
C TYR A 1117 20.22 3.98 26.26
N GLU A 1118 20.74 4.24 25.06
CA GLU A 1118 21.11 5.61 24.64
C GLU A 1118 19.91 6.57 24.75
N LYS A 1119 18.70 6.11 24.44
CA LYS A 1119 17.45 6.88 24.58
C LYS A 1119 17.10 7.31 26.02
N TYR A 1120 17.77 6.75 27.03
CA TYR A 1120 17.57 7.10 28.44
C TYR A 1120 18.69 7.99 28.99
N GLU A 1121 19.77 8.19 28.24
CA GLU A 1121 20.83 9.10 28.64
C GLU A 1121 20.37 10.55 28.44
N THR A 1122 20.54 11.37 29.47
CA THR A 1122 20.21 12.80 29.39
C THR A 1122 21.45 13.58 28.98
N GLU A 1123 21.32 14.62 28.13
CA GLU A 1123 22.45 15.46 27.67
C GLU A 1123 23.34 16.02 28.80
N ASP A 1124 22.83 16.06 30.04
CA ASP A 1124 23.56 16.50 31.23
C ASP A 1124 24.48 15.40 31.86
N GLN A 1125 24.56 14.19 31.29
CA GLN A 1125 25.35 13.06 31.83
C GLN A 1125 26.62 12.65 31.05
N GLU A 1126 26.93 13.29 29.91
CA GLU A 1126 28.29 13.27 29.31
C GLU A 1126 29.29 14.15 30.08
#